data_AF-A0A328B375-F1
#
_entry.id   AF-A0A328B375-F1
#
_cell.length_a   1.000
_cell.length_b   1.000
_cell.length_c   1.000
_cell.angle_alpha   90.00
_cell.angle_beta   90.00
_cell.angle_gamma   90.00
#
_symmetry.space_group_name_H-M   'P 1'
#
loop_
_entity.id
_entity.type
_entity.pdbx_description
1 polymer ?
#
loop_
_entity_poly.entity_id
_entity_poly.type
_entity_poly.pdbx_seq_one_letter_code
_entity_poly.pdbx_strand_id
1 'polypeptide(L)'
;MTQPLIIAPRLMVETIYGRSFPGYLPLWERQGKTTRFYSSTQLDQLEHEVTRLAPTNDLYIGIATQEHDLGARSRGKASTTVASGSFLIDFDFATSKDSSRAYPEDEERTLEILARFPHQPGILLRTGSGLHGHWLFEELAIFDAPKGRRENEAQRREFARRVSEHFQEAGYQIDPVHDMARVCRIVGTFNHKSRPPKPVEAIRFDPSSRIDPTMFDPPTARGTRAANRSDGPPAHHDRIKRRCAWYAHYTGPGAAACPENDWHALASITGRTLEGGREFHAFSQADPRYDEREASKKLSRGVSEAGPRTCTAIRDAGNEQFCGRCPKWGQITSPLELGRAYDAGAIGPKPFGFTNHGDYALLDQQRQLMLLLSANQLLDGRTQLGLAERSFWQRNFPSPKGGYDTQAAGEAIIGGCREQGPFNLATVKGRGIWLEGDRVIANLGGKIPDDVKGVFLCFEPLKVPEATGFPTARLFKVLEALPWRYRADAMFLLGWLAIAPICGALKQRPHCFVHGPPNSGKTTLQSLATDLARPLGLSADGQSTEAGIRQVLGPDSRPIFIDEYETDNRQDRLAGIMRLARSSYSADAPVLRGTQGGQAIQYSLRTSFFFSAVNVTSMSPADETRIFVLELVSHADDPEVGRFITSERQFFSEMGPQWCAWMVANVTNLVKGVDVFEVAMPALNSRHRTNVATILAGAFAALHGRPPTEAEATSWVAEYGDAISRHSRSHERNDSAEALAHLLGHLVTDGTGMTYPLGHWIARELELQDGRKIPNDLGEAGRIVAIHDMRLNLTGDQPGLMIRNGSPAIDRIFQGSKWANGAWRRALGQLPGAFTLRDPIRFPNSSLKWRAVGLPLEVIPPPMDGRLLNEEF
;
A
#
# COMPACT_ATOMS: atom_id res chain seq x y z
N MET A 1 -31.79 -50.39 -27.55
CA MET A 1 -32.00 -51.07 -26.25
C MET A 1 -30.80 -51.95 -25.95
N THR A 2 -30.00 -51.61 -24.95
CA THR A 2 -28.93 -52.46 -24.41
C THR A 2 -29.53 -53.66 -23.68
N GLN A 3 -29.02 -54.87 -23.96
CA GLN A 3 -29.47 -56.08 -23.27
C GLN A 3 -29.08 -56.01 -21.78
N PRO A 4 -29.98 -56.35 -20.84
CA PRO A 4 -29.68 -56.33 -19.41
C PRO A 4 -28.67 -57.42 -19.04
N LEU A 5 -27.78 -57.11 -18.11
CA LEU A 5 -26.78 -58.02 -17.55
C LEU A 5 -27.38 -58.78 -16.36
N ILE A 6 -27.22 -60.10 -16.36
CA ILE A 6 -27.62 -60.93 -15.22
C ILE A 6 -26.51 -60.85 -14.17
N ILE A 7 -26.77 -60.10 -13.10
CA ILE A 7 -25.88 -60.00 -11.95
C ILE A 7 -26.63 -60.31 -10.66
N ALA A 8 -25.97 -61.07 -9.79
CA ALA A 8 -26.48 -61.41 -8.48
C ALA A 8 -26.50 -60.17 -7.55
N PRO A 9 -27.50 -60.04 -6.65
CA PRO A 9 -27.53 -58.99 -5.63
C PRO A 9 -26.23 -58.87 -4.85
N ARG A 10 -25.64 -60.02 -4.48
CA ARG A 10 -24.38 -60.09 -3.76
C ARG A 10 -23.23 -59.44 -4.52
N LEU A 11 -23.13 -59.69 -5.83
CA LEU A 11 -22.03 -59.16 -6.64
C LEU A 11 -22.09 -57.63 -6.74
N MET A 12 -23.29 -57.05 -6.81
CA MET A 12 -23.47 -55.59 -6.73
C MET A 12 -22.94 -55.04 -5.38
N VAL A 13 -23.27 -55.70 -4.26
CA VAL A 13 -22.82 -55.27 -2.92
C VAL A 13 -21.31 -55.38 -2.79
N GLU A 14 -20.73 -56.52 -3.17
CA GLU A 14 -19.27 -56.72 -3.13
C GLU A 14 -18.52 -55.74 -4.04
N THR A 15 -19.14 -55.31 -5.14
CA THR A 15 -18.51 -54.35 -6.06
C THR A 15 -18.49 -52.93 -5.50
N ILE A 16 -19.55 -52.53 -4.77
CA ILE A 16 -19.67 -51.21 -4.14
C ILE A 16 -18.83 -51.14 -2.86
N TYR A 17 -18.90 -52.14 -1.98
CA TYR A 17 -18.31 -52.07 -0.64
C TYR A 17 -17.07 -52.96 -0.43
N GLY A 18 -16.74 -53.81 -1.38
CA GLY A 18 -15.74 -54.86 -1.20
C GLY A 18 -16.29 -56.09 -0.46
N ARG A 19 -15.47 -57.13 -0.37
CA ARG A 19 -15.82 -58.37 0.37
C ARG A 19 -15.76 -58.21 1.89
N SER A 20 -15.05 -57.19 2.36
CA SER A 20 -14.93 -56.85 3.78
C SER A 20 -15.15 -55.34 3.93
N PHE A 21 -16.17 -54.99 4.71
CA PHE A 21 -16.51 -53.60 5.03
C PHE A 21 -16.95 -53.49 6.50
N PRO A 22 -16.76 -52.32 7.13
CA PRO A 22 -17.18 -52.07 8.49
C PRO A 22 -18.68 -51.73 8.58
N GLY A 23 -19.29 -52.08 9.72
CA GLY A 23 -20.69 -51.80 10.01
C GLY A 23 -21.67 -52.74 9.30
N TYR A 24 -22.90 -52.26 9.16
CA TYR A 24 -24.05 -53.04 8.70
C TYR A 24 -24.79 -52.34 7.56
N LEU A 25 -25.10 -53.07 6.48
CA LEU A 25 -25.92 -52.58 5.38
C LEU A 25 -27.41 -52.76 5.68
N PRO A 26 -28.23 -51.69 5.60
CA PRO A 26 -29.67 -51.80 5.77
C PRO A 26 -30.34 -52.32 4.49
N LEU A 27 -31.04 -53.45 4.60
CA LEU A 27 -32.02 -53.95 3.64
C LEU A 27 -33.41 -53.51 4.09
N TRP A 28 -34.01 -52.55 3.38
CA TRP A 28 -35.35 -52.05 3.65
C TRP A 28 -36.39 -52.70 2.75
N GLU A 29 -37.43 -53.24 3.39
CA GLU A 29 -38.59 -53.86 2.76
C GLU A 29 -39.79 -52.92 2.91
N ARG A 30 -40.33 -52.43 1.78
CA ARG A 30 -41.36 -51.38 1.81
C ARG A 30 -42.72 -51.87 2.32
N GLN A 31 -43.13 -53.08 1.95
CA GLN A 31 -44.45 -53.66 2.23
C GLN A 31 -44.62 -53.89 3.74
N GLY A 32 -43.65 -54.57 4.38
CA GLY A 32 -43.60 -54.71 5.83
C GLY A 32 -43.16 -53.45 6.58
N LYS A 33 -42.61 -52.45 5.88
CA LYS A 33 -41.94 -51.26 6.46
C LYS A 33 -40.84 -51.63 7.46
N THR A 34 -40.15 -52.73 7.21
CA THR A 34 -39.11 -53.30 8.08
C THR A 34 -37.73 -53.17 7.46
N THR A 35 -36.73 -52.88 8.28
CA THR A 35 -35.30 -52.91 7.90
C THR A 35 -34.60 -54.08 8.56
N ARG A 36 -33.71 -54.75 7.83
CA ARG A 36 -32.80 -55.78 8.33
C ARG A 36 -31.36 -55.34 8.07
N PHE A 37 -30.42 -55.64 8.97
CA PHE A 37 -29.04 -55.17 8.89
C PHE A 37 -28.09 -56.34 8.70
N TYR A 38 -27.17 -56.22 7.73
CA TYR A 38 -26.23 -57.29 7.38
C TYR A 38 -24.79 -56.78 7.36
N SER A 39 -23.90 -57.44 8.09
CA SER A 39 -22.46 -57.19 8.02
C SER A 39 -21.81 -57.87 6.80
N SER A 40 -20.54 -57.58 6.54
CA SER A 40 -19.75 -58.21 5.47
C SER A 40 -19.66 -59.74 5.59
N THR A 41 -19.81 -60.29 6.80
CA THR A 41 -19.83 -61.76 7.04
C THR A 41 -21.20 -62.41 6.75
N GLN A 42 -22.25 -61.61 6.53
CA GLN A 42 -23.63 -62.07 6.37
C GLN A 42 -24.17 -61.85 4.96
N LEU A 43 -23.31 -61.67 3.96
CA LEU A 43 -23.74 -61.42 2.58
C LEU A 43 -24.52 -62.61 1.97
N ASP A 44 -24.22 -63.84 2.37
CA ASP A 44 -25.01 -65.02 1.98
C ASP A 44 -26.46 -64.95 2.51
N GLN A 45 -26.62 -64.48 3.74
CA GLN A 45 -27.93 -64.31 4.37
C GLN A 45 -28.70 -63.17 3.70
N LEU A 46 -28.01 -62.07 3.37
CA LEU A 46 -28.57 -60.96 2.61
C LEU A 46 -29.10 -61.44 1.25
N GLU A 47 -28.31 -62.19 0.49
CA GLU A 47 -28.69 -62.72 -0.82
C GLU A 47 -29.89 -63.65 -0.73
N HIS A 48 -29.88 -64.61 0.21
CA HIS A 48 -31.00 -65.51 0.43
C HIS A 48 -32.29 -64.73 0.76
N GLU A 49 -32.20 -63.72 1.62
CA GLU A 49 -33.35 -62.91 2.01
C GLU A 49 -33.87 -62.05 0.85
N VAL A 50 -32.98 -61.51 0.02
CA VAL A 50 -33.37 -60.79 -1.21
C VAL A 50 -34.10 -61.72 -2.16
N THR A 51 -33.58 -62.93 -2.42
CA THR A 51 -34.24 -63.92 -3.30
C THR A 51 -35.61 -64.33 -2.76
N ARG A 52 -35.73 -64.50 -1.44
CA ARG A 52 -36.99 -64.90 -0.79
C ARG A 52 -38.07 -63.82 -0.87
N LEU A 53 -37.70 -62.56 -0.69
CA LEU A 53 -38.65 -61.44 -0.61
C LEU A 53 -38.94 -60.77 -1.96
N ALA A 54 -38.00 -60.81 -2.91
CA ALA A 54 -38.10 -60.12 -4.20
C ALA A 54 -39.37 -60.44 -5.02
N PRO A 55 -39.95 -61.65 -5.02
CA PRO A 55 -41.15 -61.92 -5.82
C PRO A 55 -42.38 -61.12 -5.38
N THR A 56 -42.47 -60.76 -4.10
CA THR A 56 -43.68 -60.16 -3.51
C THR A 56 -43.47 -58.74 -3.01
N ASN A 57 -42.23 -58.35 -2.71
CA ASN A 57 -41.92 -57.11 -2.00
C ASN A 57 -40.93 -56.21 -2.76
N ASP A 58 -41.12 -54.90 -2.61
CA ASP A 58 -40.18 -53.88 -3.05
C ASP A 58 -39.01 -53.80 -2.05
N LEU A 59 -37.83 -54.20 -2.51
CA LEU A 59 -36.61 -54.19 -1.72
C LEU A 59 -35.67 -53.03 -2.09
N TYR A 60 -35.00 -52.50 -1.07
CA TYR A 60 -34.01 -51.44 -1.21
C TYR A 60 -32.81 -51.69 -0.29
N ILE A 61 -31.61 -51.37 -0.75
CA ILE A 61 -30.38 -51.45 0.05
C ILE A 61 -29.84 -50.05 0.33
N GLY A 62 -29.25 -49.83 1.50
CA GLY A 62 -28.57 -48.59 1.84
C GLY A 62 -27.37 -48.32 0.94
N ILE A 63 -27.11 -47.03 0.68
CA ILE A 63 -25.90 -46.57 -0.04
C ILE A 63 -24.69 -46.31 0.87
N ALA A 64 -24.85 -46.56 2.17
CA ALA A 64 -23.79 -46.47 3.16
C ALA A 64 -24.06 -47.44 4.33
N THR A 65 -23.00 -47.95 4.97
CA THR A 65 -23.09 -48.85 6.12
C THR A 65 -23.34 -48.07 7.42
N GLN A 66 -24.00 -48.69 8.38
CA GLN A 66 -24.33 -48.12 9.68
C GLN A 66 -23.48 -48.75 10.80
N GLU A 67 -23.18 -47.98 11.86
CA GLU A 67 -22.31 -48.41 12.96
C GLU A 67 -22.80 -49.69 13.68
N HIS A 68 -24.11 -49.85 13.84
CA HIS A 68 -24.73 -51.02 14.45
C HIS A 68 -26.10 -51.33 13.80
N ASP A 69 -26.71 -52.45 14.17
CA ASP A 69 -28.11 -52.74 13.84
C ASP A 69 -29.03 -51.76 14.59
N LEU A 70 -29.68 -50.86 13.84
CA LEU A 70 -30.54 -49.80 14.37
C LEU A 70 -31.99 -50.25 14.59
N GLY A 71 -32.26 -51.54 14.44
CA GLY A 71 -33.58 -52.15 14.61
C GLY A 71 -34.52 -51.94 13.44
N ALA A 72 -35.62 -52.70 13.45
CA ALA A 72 -36.49 -52.90 12.28
C ALA A 72 -37.21 -51.64 11.76
N ARG A 73 -37.25 -50.53 12.52
CA ARG A 73 -37.97 -49.30 12.16
C ARG A 73 -37.06 -48.17 11.67
N SER A 74 -35.75 -48.39 11.63
CA SER A 74 -34.77 -47.39 11.20
C SER A 74 -34.03 -47.87 9.97
N ARG A 75 -33.68 -46.94 9.07
CA ARG A 75 -32.82 -47.22 7.89
C ARG A 75 -31.41 -46.66 8.05
N GLY A 76 -31.12 -46.01 9.17
CA GLY A 76 -29.90 -45.22 9.35
C GLY A 76 -30.14 -43.71 9.30
N LYS A 77 -29.14 -42.97 9.76
CA LYS A 77 -29.00 -41.51 9.66
C LYS A 77 -27.59 -41.22 9.19
N ALA A 78 -27.36 -40.06 8.59
CA ALA A 78 -26.00 -39.63 8.25
C ALA A 78 -25.05 -39.67 9.47
N SER A 79 -25.55 -39.39 10.68
CA SER A 79 -24.77 -39.42 11.92
C SER A 79 -24.27 -40.81 12.33
N THR A 80 -24.95 -41.88 11.90
CA THR A 80 -24.65 -43.29 12.25
C THR A 80 -23.95 -44.02 11.09
N THR A 81 -23.62 -43.32 10.01
CA THR A 81 -22.92 -43.92 8.87
C THR A 81 -21.44 -44.12 9.15
N VAL A 82 -20.90 -45.30 8.80
CA VAL A 82 -19.49 -45.65 9.05
C VAL A 82 -18.68 -45.93 7.79
N ALA A 83 -19.31 -46.33 6.68
CA ALA A 83 -18.61 -46.40 5.40
C ALA A 83 -19.53 -46.18 4.19
N SER A 84 -18.93 -45.80 3.05
CA SER A 84 -19.61 -45.48 1.81
C SER A 84 -18.77 -45.89 0.60
N GLY A 85 -19.36 -46.61 -0.35
CA GLY A 85 -18.64 -47.13 -1.53
C GLY A 85 -19.01 -46.50 -2.89
N SER A 86 -20.03 -45.64 -2.94
CA SER A 86 -20.42 -44.98 -4.20
C SER A 86 -21.24 -43.70 -4.01
N PHE A 87 -21.20 -42.82 -5.02
CA PHE A 87 -22.24 -41.80 -5.22
C PHE A 87 -23.41 -42.40 -5.98
N LEU A 88 -24.64 -42.07 -5.57
CA LEU A 88 -25.88 -42.52 -6.20
C LEU A 88 -26.64 -41.31 -6.75
N ILE A 89 -27.06 -41.38 -8.00
CA ILE A 89 -28.05 -40.46 -8.60
C ILE A 89 -29.25 -41.27 -9.10
N ASP A 90 -30.44 -40.75 -8.83
CA ASP A 90 -31.73 -41.31 -9.24
C ASP A 90 -32.28 -40.47 -10.42
N PHE A 91 -32.44 -41.10 -11.58
CA PHE A 91 -32.90 -40.47 -12.81
C PHE A 91 -34.32 -40.93 -13.09
N ASP A 92 -35.31 -40.10 -12.75
CA ASP A 92 -36.71 -40.39 -13.06
C ASP A 92 -37.08 -39.94 -14.48
N PHE A 93 -37.98 -40.70 -15.13
CA PHE A 93 -38.48 -40.36 -16.46
C PHE A 93 -39.80 -39.59 -16.37
N ALA A 94 -40.01 -38.62 -17.27
CA ALA A 94 -41.25 -37.84 -17.37
C ALA A 94 -42.48 -38.74 -17.54
N THR A 95 -42.33 -39.85 -18.28
CA THR A 95 -43.38 -40.86 -18.49
C THR A 95 -43.85 -41.58 -17.22
N SER A 96 -43.17 -41.37 -16.08
CA SER A 96 -43.42 -42.08 -14.83
C SER A 96 -43.78 -41.19 -13.63
N LYS A 97 -43.77 -39.85 -13.81
CA LYS A 97 -44.09 -38.86 -12.77
C LYS A 97 -45.00 -37.76 -13.32
N ASP A 98 -46.12 -37.51 -12.65
CA ASP A 98 -46.93 -36.30 -12.89
C ASP A 98 -46.23 -35.11 -12.21
N SER A 99 -45.36 -34.43 -12.96
CA SER A 99 -44.49 -33.37 -12.46
C SER A 99 -44.35 -32.26 -13.49
N SER A 100 -44.36 -31.01 -13.01
CA SER A 100 -44.08 -29.83 -13.84
C SER A 100 -42.60 -29.66 -14.19
N ARG A 101 -41.72 -30.56 -13.71
CA ARG A 101 -40.29 -30.56 -14.01
C ARG A 101 -40.02 -31.23 -15.35
N ALA A 102 -39.12 -30.66 -16.13
CA ALA A 102 -38.67 -31.20 -17.41
C ALA A 102 -37.75 -32.42 -17.19
N TYR A 103 -38.28 -33.54 -16.71
CA TYR A 103 -37.52 -34.80 -16.65
C TYR A 103 -37.23 -35.34 -18.06
N PRO A 104 -36.14 -36.10 -18.26
CA PRO A 104 -35.92 -36.83 -19.50
C PRO A 104 -37.12 -37.69 -19.87
N GLU A 105 -37.43 -37.78 -21.16
CA GLU A 105 -38.62 -38.47 -21.66
C GLU A 105 -38.55 -39.98 -21.36
N ASP A 106 -37.37 -40.57 -21.56
CA ASP A 106 -37.13 -42.01 -21.42
C ASP A 106 -35.66 -42.36 -21.10
N GLU A 107 -35.39 -43.67 -21.11
CA GLU A 107 -34.07 -44.24 -20.89
C GLU A 107 -33.06 -43.86 -21.96
N GLU A 108 -33.46 -43.87 -23.24
CA GLU A 108 -32.55 -43.61 -24.36
C GLU A 108 -32.01 -42.18 -24.25
N ARG A 109 -32.89 -41.21 -24.01
CA ARG A 109 -32.48 -39.82 -23.80
C ARG A 109 -31.58 -39.64 -22.59
N THR A 110 -31.89 -40.32 -21.49
CA THR A 110 -31.07 -40.27 -20.27
C THR A 110 -29.66 -40.81 -20.51
N LEU A 111 -29.54 -41.91 -21.26
CA LEU A 111 -28.27 -42.52 -21.64
C LEU A 111 -27.46 -41.64 -22.59
N GLU A 112 -28.09 -40.98 -23.57
CA GLU A 112 -27.43 -40.03 -24.48
C GLU A 112 -26.78 -38.87 -23.72
N ILE A 113 -27.50 -38.31 -22.75
CA ILE A 113 -27.00 -37.21 -21.92
C ILE A 113 -25.85 -37.72 -21.04
N LEU A 114 -26.04 -38.87 -20.37
CA LEU A 114 -25.02 -39.46 -19.52
C LEU A 114 -23.74 -39.83 -20.26
N ALA A 115 -23.82 -40.26 -21.53
CA ALA A 115 -22.65 -40.61 -22.34
C ALA A 115 -21.66 -39.44 -22.51
N ARG A 116 -22.13 -38.20 -22.37
CA ARG A 116 -21.31 -36.98 -22.46
C ARG A 116 -20.77 -36.52 -21.11
N PHE A 117 -21.20 -37.13 -20.01
CA PHE A 117 -20.72 -36.78 -18.68
C PHE A 117 -19.29 -37.34 -18.49
N PRO A 118 -18.32 -36.55 -17.99
CA PRO A 118 -16.89 -36.93 -17.96
C PRO A 118 -16.56 -38.24 -17.22
N HIS A 119 -17.38 -38.64 -16.25
CA HIS A 119 -17.20 -39.87 -15.50
C HIS A 119 -18.39 -40.78 -15.70
N GLN A 120 -18.21 -41.96 -16.28
CA GLN A 120 -19.31 -42.91 -16.45
C GLN A 120 -19.62 -43.63 -15.12
N PRO A 121 -20.88 -44.02 -14.87
CA PRO A 121 -21.22 -44.83 -13.69
C PRO A 121 -20.66 -46.24 -13.84
N GLY A 122 -20.11 -46.80 -12.76
CA GLY A 122 -19.67 -48.20 -12.73
C GLY A 122 -20.83 -49.18 -12.70
N ILE A 123 -21.97 -48.80 -12.12
CA ILE A 123 -23.20 -49.60 -12.20
C ILE A 123 -24.36 -48.69 -12.58
N LEU A 124 -25.15 -49.09 -13.57
CA LEU A 124 -26.37 -48.40 -13.95
C LEU A 124 -27.52 -49.40 -13.93
N LEU A 125 -28.52 -49.14 -13.08
CA LEU A 125 -29.68 -50.02 -12.92
C LEU A 125 -30.92 -49.39 -13.51
N ARG A 126 -31.63 -50.14 -14.34
CA ARG A 126 -33.02 -49.86 -14.72
C ARG A 126 -33.92 -50.27 -13.57
N THR A 127 -34.69 -49.32 -13.02
CA THR A 127 -35.54 -49.55 -11.84
C THR A 127 -37.02 -49.72 -12.16
N GLY A 128 -37.38 -49.67 -13.46
CA GLY A 128 -38.74 -49.78 -13.98
C GLY A 128 -39.47 -48.45 -14.18
N SER A 129 -39.07 -47.39 -13.46
CA SER A 129 -39.59 -46.02 -13.60
C SER A 129 -38.47 -44.98 -13.79
N GLY A 130 -37.24 -45.43 -13.97
CA GLY A 130 -36.06 -44.57 -14.06
C GLY A 130 -34.77 -45.38 -14.06
N LEU A 131 -33.64 -44.70 -13.87
CA LEU A 131 -32.31 -45.29 -13.71
C LEU A 131 -31.68 -44.92 -12.37
N HIS A 132 -30.95 -45.85 -11.75
CA HIS A 132 -30.05 -45.56 -10.64
C HIS A 132 -28.60 -45.69 -11.12
N GLY A 133 -27.86 -44.58 -11.13
CA GLY A 133 -26.43 -44.58 -11.44
C GLY A 133 -25.58 -44.61 -10.17
N HIS A 134 -24.70 -45.61 -10.06
CA HIS A 134 -23.69 -45.72 -9.02
C HIS A 134 -22.30 -45.43 -9.59
N TRP A 135 -21.67 -44.37 -9.09
CA TRP A 135 -20.27 -44.07 -9.34
C TRP A 135 -19.44 -44.64 -8.20
N LEU A 136 -18.72 -45.71 -8.51
CA LEU A 136 -17.95 -46.50 -7.55
C LEU A 136 -16.72 -45.71 -7.10
N PHE A 137 -16.39 -45.74 -5.82
CA PHE A 137 -15.17 -45.11 -5.34
C PHE A 137 -13.96 -45.98 -5.64
N GLU A 138 -12.80 -45.36 -5.86
CA GLU A 138 -11.52 -46.08 -5.96
C GLU A 138 -11.24 -46.89 -4.69
N GLU A 139 -11.47 -46.28 -3.54
CA GLU A 139 -11.36 -46.91 -2.23
C GLU A 139 -12.66 -46.72 -1.42
N LEU A 140 -12.98 -47.69 -0.55
CA LEU A 140 -14.12 -47.59 0.36
C LEU A 140 -13.86 -46.44 1.35
N ALA A 141 -14.71 -45.42 1.35
CA ALA A 141 -14.59 -44.32 2.30
C ALA A 141 -15.08 -44.78 3.69
N ILE A 142 -14.17 -44.86 4.67
CA ILE A 142 -14.46 -45.26 6.07
C ILE A 142 -14.41 -44.02 6.96
N PHE A 143 -15.36 -43.89 7.91
CA PHE A 143 -15.57 -42.69 8.71
C PHE A 143 -15.37 -42.94 10.21
N ASP A 144 -14.15 -42.72 10.69
CA ASP A 144 -13.81 -42.87 12.12
C ASP A 144 -14.22 -41.66 12.97
N ALA A 145 -14.59 -40.53 12.34
CA ALA A 145 -14.96 -39.29 13.02
C ALA A 145 -16.10 -38.54 12.30
N PRO A 146 -16.86 -37.66 13.02
CA PRO A 146 -17.89 -36.82 12.41
C PRO A 146 -17.41 -35.94 11.24
N LYS A 147 -16.12 -35.61 11.20
CA LYS A 147 -15.50 -34.81 10.14
C LYS A 147 -15.57 -35.51 8.79
N GLY A 148 -15.14 -36.78 8.70
CA GLY A 148 -15.16 -37.55 7.45
C GLY A 148 -16.57 -37.74 6.89
N ARG A 149 -17.59 -37.88 7.76
CA ARG A 149 -19.00 -37.91 7.34
C ARG A 149 -19.44 -36.61 6.67
N ARG A 150 -19.09 -35.46 7.27
CA ARG A 150 -19.42 -34.13 6.73
C ARG A 150 -18.73 -33.87 5.39
N GLU A 151 -17.47 -34.30 5.26
CA GLU A 151 -16.71 -34.20 4.02
C GLU A 151 -17.37 -35.02 2.91
N ASN A 152 -17.71 -36.29 3.18
CA ASN A 152 -18.40 -37.13 2.20
C ASN A 152 -19.78 -36.60 1.83
N GLU A 153 -20.54 -36.04 2.79
CA GLU A 153 -21.83 -35.42 2.50
C GLU A 153 -21.68 -34.17 1.61
N ALA A 154 -20.61 -33.40 1.78
CA ALA A 154 -20.32 -32.24 0.94
C ALA A 154 -19.91 -32.67 -0.48
N GLN A 155 -19.05 -33.68 -0.61
CA GLN A 155 -18.67 -34.27 -1.90
C GLN A 155 -19.89 -34.82 -2.65
N ARG A 156 -20.80 -35.51 -1.95
CA ARG A 156 -22.09 -36.00 -2.51
C ARG A 156 -22.94 -34.88 -3.07
N ARG A 157 -23.07 -33.77 -2.34
CA ARG A 157 -23.84 -32.59 -2.77
C ARG A 157 -23.23 -31.96 -4.02
N GLU A 158 -21.91 -31.82 -4.04
CA GLU A 158 -21.18 -31.26 -5.18
C GLU A 158 -21.28 -32.17 -6.41
N PHE A 159 -21.12 -33.47 -6.24
CA PHE A 159 -21.32 -34.46 -7.31
C PHE A 159 -22.74 -34.39 -7.88
N ALA A 160 -23.76 -34.43 -7.01
CA ALA A 160 -25.16 -34.33 -7.44
C ALA A 160 -25.47 -33.00 -8.14
N ARG A 161 -24.84 -31.89 -7.72
CA ARG A 161 -24.94 -30.59 -8.40
C ARG A 161 -24.38 -30.67 -9.82
N ARG A 162 -23.16 -31.20 -10.00
CA ARG A 162 -22.53 -31.30 -11.33
C ARG A 162 -23.33 -32.17 -12.29
N VAL A 163 -23.86 -33.30 -11.82
CA VAL A 163 -24.74 -34.15 -12.65
C VAL A 163 -26.05 -33.41 -12.97
N SER A 164 -26.63 -32.68 -12.01
CA SER A 164 -27.84 -31.89 -12.26
C SER A 164 -27.61 -30.77 -13.28
N GLU A 165 -26.47 -30.08 -13.22
CA GLU A 165 -26.08 -29.05 -14.19
C GLU A 165 -25.88 -29.63 -15.59
N HIS A 166 -25.23 -30.78 -15.69
CA HIS A 166 -25.05 -31.49 -16.95
C HIS A 166 -26.40 -31.84 -17.61
N PHE A 167 -27.39 -32.25 -16.82
CA PHE A 167 -28.75 -32.48 -17.33
C PHE A 167 -29.49 -31.17 -17.66
N GLN A 168 -29.28 -30.10 -16.89
CA GLN A 168 -29.85 -28.78 -17.17
C GLN A 168 -29.33 -28.17 -18.48
N GLU A 169 -28.04 -28.35 -18.79
CA GLU A 169 -27.46 -27.95 -20.07
C GLU A 169 -28.11 -28.67 -21.26
N ALA A 170 -28.56 -29.92 -21.05
CA ALA A 170 -29.33 -30.67 -22.03
C ALA A 170 -30.83 -30.31 -22.05
N GLY A 171 -31.27 -29.37 -21.21
CA GLY A 171 -32.66 -28.91 -21.12
C GLY A 171 -33.54 -29.66 -20.11
N TYR A 172 -32.95 -30.55 -19.29
CA TYR A 172 -33.68 -31.41 -18.38
C TYR A 172 -33.36 -31.15 -16.90
N GLN A 173 -34.22 -31.61 -16.01
CA GLN A 173 -34.03 -31.55 -14.56
C GLN A 173 -34.00 -32.96 -13.99
N ILE A 174 -33.21 -33.16 -12.94
CA ILE A 174 -33.17 -34.40 -12.15
C ILE A 174 -33.25 -34.04 -10.67
N ASP A 175 -33.75 -34.96 -9.83
CA ASP A 175 -33.88 -34.70 -8.41
C ASP A 175 -32.51 -34.82 -7.71
N PRO A 176 -32.07 -33.82 -6.92
CA PRO A 176 -30.76 -33.89 -6.26
C PRO A 176 -30.79 -34.90 -5.10
N VAL A 177 -30.29 -36.11 -5.33
CA VAL A 177 -30.16 -37.17 -4.32
C VAL A 177 -28.74 -37.15 -3.72
N HIS A 178 -28.61 -36.76 -2.45
CA HIS A 178 -27.31 -36.64 -1.77
C HIS A 178 -27.30 -37.10 -0.31
N ASP A 179 -28.42 -37.65 0.20
CA ASP A 179 -28.55 -38.14 1.58
C ASP A 179 -27.77 -39.45 1.78
N MET A 180 -26.89 -39.50 2.80
CA MET A 180 -26.09 -40.67 3.13
C MET A 180 -26.93 -41.85 3.66
N ALA A 181 -28.14 -41.62 4.16
CA ALA A 181 -29.06 -42.66 4.61
C ALA A 181 -30.04 -43.12 3.51
N ARG A 182 -29.80 -42.71 2.26
CA ARG A 182 -30.65 -43.10 1.11
C ARG A 182 -30.57 -44.61 0.88
N VAL A 183 -31.69 -45.17 0.45
CA VAL A 183 -31.79 -46.56 0.01
C VAL A 183 -32.10 -46.60 -1.48
N CYS A 184 -31.54 -47.58 -2.18
CA CYS A 184 -31.64 -47.74 -3.63
C CYS A 184 -32.15 -49.14 -3.99
N ARG A 185 -32.64 -49.31 -5.22
CA ARG A 185 -33.08 -50.62 -5.72
C ARG A 185 -31.89 -51.58 -5.84
N ILE A 186 -32.19 -52.87 -5.73
CA ILE A 186 -31.22 -53.97 -5.78
C ILE A 186 -31.43 -54.71 -7.10
N VAL A 187 -30.34 -55.02 -7.82
CA VAL A 187 -30.42 -55.83 -9.05
C VAL A 187 -31.04 -57.21 -8.78
N GLY A 188 -31.79 -57.75 -9.74
CA GLY A 188 -32.44 -59.06 -9.60
C GLY A 188 -33.73 -59.05 -8.76
N THR A 189 -34.22 -57.87 -8.39
CA THR A 189 -35.51 -57.69 -7.69
C THR A 189 -36.58 -57.11 -8.63
N PHE A 190 -37.78 -56.86 -8.11
CA PHE A 190 -38.89 -56.30 -8.87
C PHE A 190 -39.38 -54.98 -8.28
N ASN A 191 -39.88 -54.10 -9.15
CA ASN A 191 -40.61 -52.90 -8.81
C ASN A 191 -42.11 -53.19 -8.87
N HIS A 192 -42.73 -53.43 -7.72
CA HIS A 192 -44.16 -53.75 -7.59
C HIS A 192 -45.05 -52.50 -7.57
N LYS A 193 -44.49 -51.30 -7.79
CA LYS A 193 -45.30 -50.08 -7.98
C LYS A 193 -46.09 -50.12 -9.29
N SER A 194 -45.64 -50.90 -10.27
CA SER A 194 -46.35 -51.14 -11.53
C SER A 194 -47.08 -52.49 -11.51
N ARG A 195 -48.13 -52.62 -12.33
CA ARG A 195 -48.78 -53.89 -12.63
C ARG A 195 -48.74 -54.14 -14.14
N PRO A 196 -48.08 -55.23 -14.63
CA PRO A 196 -47.28 -56.18 -13.86
C PRO A 196 -46.00 -55.55 -13.24
N PRO A 197 -45.40 -56.17 -12.20
CA PRO A 197 -44.13 -55.71 -11.64
C PRO A 197 -43.03 -55.68 -12.69
N LYS A 198 -42.23 -54.60 -12.72
CA LYS A 198 -41.10 -54.47 -13.65
C LYS A 198 -39.81 -54.97 -13.00
N PRO A 199 -38.94 -55.71 -13.71
CA PRO A 199 -37.68 -56.17 -13.15
C PRO A 199 -36.70 -55.00 -12.92
N VAL A 200 -35.86 -55.12 -11.89
CA VAL A 200 -34.71 -54.24 -11.65
C VAL A 200 -33.48 -54.90 -12.24
N GLU A 201 -32.95 -54.29 -13.30
CA GLU A 201 -31.93 -54.89 -14.15
C GLU A 201 -30.70 -53.98 -14.26
N ALA A 202 -29.51 -54.57 -14.33
CA ALA A 202 -28.32 -53.79 -14.66
C ALA A 202 -28.19 -53.62 -16.16
N ILE A 203 -28.13 -52.37 -16.61
CA ILE A 203 -27.89 -52.03 -18.02
C ILE A 203 -26.44 -51.66 -18.29
N ARG A 204 -25.68 -51.37 -17.22
CA ARG A 204 -24.22 -51.26 -17.22
C ARG A 204 -23.67 -51.87 -15.93
N PHE A 205 -22.61 -52.66 -16.06
CA PHE A 205 -21.83 -53.18 -14.95
C PHE A 205 -20.35 -53.21 -15.35
N ASP A 206 -19.61 -52.23 -14.84
CA ASP A 206 -18.19 -52.00 -15.11
C ASP A 206 -17.48 -51.70 -13.78
N PRO A 207 -16.99 -52.74 -13.08
CA PRO A 207 -16.31 -52.60 -11.79
C PRO A 207 -15.00 -51.80 -11.85
N SER A 208 -14.46 -51.56 -13.05
CA SER A 208 -13.23 -50.80 -13.27
C SER A 208 -13.48 -49.30 -13.35
N SER A 209 -14.71 -48.87 -13.65
CA SER A 209 -15.10 -47.47 -13.68
C SER A 209 -15.29 -46.95 -12.25
N ARG A 210 -14.19 -46.45 -11.69
CA ARG A 210 -14.10 -45.89 -10.35
C ARG A 210 -13.69 -44.41 -10.40
N ILE A 211 -14.06 -43.68 -9.36
CA ILE A 211 -13.76 -42.26 -9.19
C ILE A 211 -13.13 -42.02 -7.82
N ASP A 212 -12.18 -41.09 -7.74
CA ASP A 212 -11.77 -40.49 -6.49
C ASP A 212 -12.84 -39.48 -5.99
N PRO A 213 -13.48 -39.71 -4.84
CA PRO A 213 -14.50 -38.80 -4.31
C PRO A 213 -13.95 -37.40 -3.96
N THR A 214 -12.65 -37.25 -3.72
CA THR A 214 -12.01 -35.95 -3.40
C THR A 214 -11.96 -35.00 -4.59
N MET A 215 -12.12 -35.49 -5.84
CA MET A 215 -12.31 -34.64 -7.03
C MET A 215 -13.55 -33.73 -6.93
N PHE A 216 -14.44 -34.05 -5.99
CA PHE A 216 -15.65 -33.30 -5.67
C PHE A 216 -15.57 -32.64 -4.30
N ASP A 217 -14.36 -32.46 -3.75
CA ASP A 217 -14.16 -31.63 -2.58
C ASP A 217 -14.69 -30.23 -2.85
N PRO A 218 -15.55 -29.69 -1.97
CA PRO A 218 -16.00 -28.33 -2.12
C PRO A 218 -14.77 -27.41 -2.02
N PRO A 219 -14.59 -26.44 -2.92
CA PRO A 219 -13.52 -25.46 -2.78
C PRO A 219 -13.58 -24.84 -1.37
N THR A 220 -12.41 -24.75 -0.73
CA THR A 220 -12.27 -24.28 0.65
C THR A 220 -13.14 -23.05 0.91
N ALA A 221 -14.05 -23.23 1.87
CA ALA A 221 -15.27 -22.45 1.98
C ALA A 221 -15.02 -20.93 2.16
N ARG A 222 -15.55 -20.16 1.22
CA ARG A 222 -16.37 -18.98 1.52
C ARG A 222 -17.58 -18.93 0.59
N GLY A 223 -18.77 -19.06 1.16
CA GLY A 223 -20.02 -18.54 0.56
C GLY A 223 -20.98 -19.57 -0.06
N THR A 224 -21.90 -20.06 0.79
CA THR A 224 -23.32 -20.39 0.54
C THR A 224 -23.90 -20.46 -0.89
N ARG A 225 -24.62 -21.58 -1.10
CA ARG A 225 -25.67 -21.85 -2.11
C ARG A 225 -26.53 -20.64 -2.48
N ALA A 226 -26.90 -20.60 -3.76
CA ALA A 226 -27.83 -19.68 -4.41
C ALA A 226 -29.07 -19.36 -3.56
N ALA A 227 -29.21 -18.08 -3.20
CA ALA A 227 -30.43 -17.46 -2.71
C ALA A 227 -30.88 -16.39 -3.72
N ASN A 228 -32.19 -16.27 -3.89
CA ASN A 228 -32.82 -15.35 -4.83
C ASN A 228 -32.37 -13.90 -4.62
N ARG A 229 -32.01 -13.26 -5.74
CA ARG A 229 -31.90 -11.81 -6.02
C ARG A 229 -32.10 -10.87 -4.81
N SER A 230 -31.06 -10.71 -3.97
CA SER A 230 -30.81 -9.46 -3.22
C SER A 230 -29.44 -9.37 -2.52
N ASP A 231 -28.48 -10.27 -2.73
CA ASP A 231 -27.27 -10.33 -1.88
C ASP A 231 -26.12 -9.46 -2.43
N GLY A 232 -26.04 -8.23 -1.92
CA GLY A 232 -24.76 -7.49 -1.85
C GLY A 232 -23.92 -7.99 -0.65
N PRO A 233 -22.78 -7.35 -0.34
CA PRO A 233 -21.95 -7.75 0.80
C PRO A 233 -22.77 -7.76 2.10
N PRO A 234 -22.43 -8.65 3.07
CA PRO A 234 -23.29 -8.90 4.20
C PRO A 234 -23.50 -7.61 5.02
N ALA A 235 -24.77 -7.30 5.31
CA ALA A 235 -25.14 -6.08 6.00
C ALA A 235 -24.80 -6.18 7.50
N HIS A 236 -24.43 -5.08 8.15
CA HIS A 236 -24.21 -5.03 9.59
C HIS A 236 -25.42 -4.43 10.30
N HIS A 237 -25.94 -5.13 11.31
CA HIS A 237 -27.07 -4.70 12.14
C HIS A 237 -26.91 -3.25 12.67
N ASP A 238 -25.79 -2.96 13.33
CA ASP A 238 -25.52 -1.65 13.94
C ASP A 238 -25.48 -0.49 12.94
N ARG A 239 -25.09 -0.77 11.69
CA ARG A 239 -25.06 0.24 10.63
C ARG A 239 -26.46 0.65 10.20
N ILE A 240 -27.35 -0.34 10.04
CA ILE A 240 -28.76 -0.09 9.75
C ILE A 240 -29.37 0.68 10.92
N LYS A 241 -29.09 0.26 12.16
CA LYS A 241 -29.54 0.92 13.40
C LYS A 241 -29.14 2.39 13.48
N ARG A 242 -27.92 2.76 13.08
CA ARG A 242 -27.47 4.17 13.06
C ARG A 242 -28.09 5.03 11.95
N ARG A 243 -28.60 4.41 10.88
CA ARG A 243 -28.94 5.10 9.63
C ARG A 243 -30.43 5.04 9.28
N CYS A 244 -31.23 4.20 9.96
CA CYS A 244 -32.67 4.07 9.77
C CYS A 244 -33.39 4.23 11.12
N ALA A 245 -34.14 5.33 11.30
CA ALA A 245 -34.82 5.65 12.56
C ALA A 245 -35.87 4.59 12.97
N TRP A 246 -36.64 4.08 12.02
CA TRP A 246 -37.62 2.99 12.24
C TRP A 246 -36.93 1.72 12.77
N TYR A 247 -35.87 1.29 12.08
CA TYR A 247 -35.11 0.10 12.47
C TYR A 247 -34.45 0.31 13.85
N ALA A 248 -33.91 1.50 14.11
CA ALA A 248 -33.31 1.86 15.38
C ALA A 248 -34.28 1.79 16.57
N HIS A 249 -35.50 2.28 16.35
CA HIS A 249 -36.54 2.30 17.36
C HIS A 249 -36.95 0.87 17.74
N TYR A 250 -37.36 0.05 16.78
CA TYR A 250 -37.90 -1.29 17.05
C TYR A 250 -36.84 -2.37 17.32
N THR A 251 -35.55 -2.10 17.08
CA THR A 251 -34.43 -2.94 17.57
C THR A 251 -33.80 -2.39 18.85
N GLY A 252 -34.45 -1.43 19.49
CA GLY A 252 -33.98 -0.72 20.67
C GLY A 252 -35.15 -0.34 21.59
N PRO A 253 -35.38 0.95 21.88
CA PRO A 253 -36.36 1.38 22.88
C PRO A 253 -37.80 0.91 22.64
N GLY A 254 -38.19 0.72 21.38
CA GLY A 254 -39.53 0.29 20.98
C GLY A 254 -39.70 -1.23 20.84
N ALA A 255 -38.66 -2.03 21.10
CA ALA A 255 -38.70 -3.48 20.88
C ALA A 255 -39.81 -4.17 21.70
N ALA A 256 -40.07 -3.70 22.92
CA ALA A 256 -41.11 -4.26 23.79
C ALA A 256 -42.55 -4.00 23.33
N ALA A 257 -42.75 -3.01 22.45
CA ALA A 257 -44.05 -2.62 21.94
C ALA A 257 -44.11 -2.70 20.40
N CYS A 258 -43.27 -3.54 19.79
CA CYS A 258 -43.17 -3.65 18.34
C CYS A 258 -44.46 -4.27 17.75
N PRO A 259 -45.14 -3.65 16.78
CA PRO A 259 -46.28 -4.30 16.12
C PRO A 259 -45.88 -5.61 15.42
N GLU A 260 -46.78 -6.61 15.37
CA GLU A 260 -46.49 -7.93 14.76
C GLU A 260 -45.95 -7.80 13.31
N ASN A 261 -46.55 -6.92 12.52
CA ASN A 261 -46.13 -6.66 11.14
C ASN A 261 -44.71 -6.08 11.05
N ASP A 262 -44.35 -5.17 11.96
CA ASP A 262 -43.01 -4.59 12.04
C ASP A 262 -41.99 -5.61 12.56
N TRP A 263 -42.37 -6.47 13.50
CA TRP A 263 -41.52 -7.55 13.98
C TRP A 263 -41.17 -8.54 12.86
N HIS A 264 -42.15 -8.89 12.02
CA HIS A 264 -41.93 -9.65 10.79
C HIS A 264 -41.07 -8.90 9.76
N ALA A 265 -41.24 -7.58 9.62
CA ALA A 265 -40.39 -6.77 8.76
C ALA A 265 -38.94 -6.75 9.25
N LEU A 266 -38.71 -6.59 10.56
CA LEU A 266 -37.40 -6.66 11.19
C LEU A 266 -36.75 -8.03 11.00
N ALA A 267 -37.51 -9.12 11.09
CA ALA A 267 -37.02 -10.47 10.82
C ALA A 267 -36.48 -10.60 9.39
N SER A 268 -37.21 -10.04 8.41
CA SER A 268 -36.80 -10.05 6.99
C SER A 268 -35.54 -9.21 6.71
N ILE A 269 -35.21 -8.22 7.55
CA ILE A 269 -34.00 -7.40 7.35
C ILE A 269 -32.84 -7.95 8.19
N THR A 270 -33.05 -8.14 9.48
CA THR A 270 -32.03 -8.60 10.43
C THR A 270 -31.55 -10.00 10.10
N GLY A 271 -32.42 -10.90 9.64
CA GLY A 271 -31.99 -12.25 9.22
C GLY A 271 -30.99 -12.27 8.05
N ARG A 272 -30.80 -11.12 7.37
CA ARG A 272 -29.84 -10.93 6.27
C ARG A 272 -28.60 -10.13 6.69
N THR A 273 -28.42 -9.84 7.98
CA THR A 273 -27.22 -9.20 8.51
C THR A 273 -26.21 -10.24 9.03
N LEU A 274 -24.95 -9.82 9.21
CA LEU A 274 -23.96 -10.58 9.99
C LEU A 274 -24.52 -10.86 11.38
N GLU A 275 -24.39 -12.12 11.81
CA GLU A 275 -24.96 -12.63 13.06
C GLU A 275 -26.47 -12.35 13.22
N GLY A 276 -27.20 -12.19 12.12
CA GLY A 276 -28.58 -11.75 12.10
C GLY A 276 -29.55 -12.55 12.98
N GLY A 277 -29.30 -13.85 13.13
CA GLY A 277 -30.05 -14.67 14.08
C GLY A 277 -29.83 -14.26 15.53
N ARG A 278 -28.57 -14.13 15.94
CA ARG A 278 -28.22 -13.69 17.30
C ARG A 278 -28.82 -12.32 17.60
N GLU A 279 -28.66 -11.35 16.70
CA GLU A 279 -29.19 -10.00 16.87
C GLU A 279 -30.72 -9.97 16.91
N PHE A 280 -31.38 -10.72 16.02
CA PHE A 280 -32.84 -10.82 16.01
C PHE A 280 -33.36 -11.39 17.33
N HIS A 281 -32.75 -12.47 17.83
CA HIS A 281 -33.13 -13.04 19.12
C HIS A 281 -32.86 -12.07 20.28
N ALA A 282 -31.75 -11.33 20.25
CA ALA A 282 -31.37 -10.40 21.32
C ALA A 282 -32.39 -9.27 21.53
N PHE A 283 -32.77 -8.53 20.48
CA PHE A 283 -33.77 -7.46 20.67
C PHE A 283 -35.19 -8.01 20.82
N SER A 284 -35.51 -9.18 20.26
CA SER A 284 -36.85 -9.75 20.36
C SER A 284 -37.18 -10.22 21.77
N GLN A 285 -36.19 -10.50 22.63
CA GLN A 285 -36.41 -10.84 24.04
C GLN A 285 -37.14 -9.75 24.84
N ALA A 286 -37.11 -8.49 24.37
CA ALA A 286 -37.84 -7.40 24.99
C ALA A 286 -39.35 -7.46 24.71
N ASP A 287 -39.78 -8.16 23.66
CA ASP A 287 -41.20 -8.30 23.29
C ASP A 287 -41.90 -9.33 24.20
N PRO A 288 -43.04 -8.98 24.82
CA PRO A 288 -43.79 -9.91 25.68
C PRO A 288 -44.26 -11.20 24.99
N ARG A 289 -44.34 -11.23 23.65
CA ARG A 289 -44.75 -12.40 22.86
C ARG A 289 -43.57 -13.31 22.49
N TYR A 290 -42.36 -13.01 22.94
CA TYR A 290 -41.16 -13.74 22.56
C TYR A 290 -41.18 -15.20 23.05
N ASP A 291 -41.04 -16.11 22.10
CA ASP A 291 -40.67 -17.50 22.30
C ASP A 291 -39.54 -17.84 21.33
N GLU A 292 -38.51 -18.54 21.79
CA GLU A 292 -37.31 -18.81 20.99
C GLU A 292 -37.65 -19.59 19.72
N ARG A 293 -38.51 -20.62 19.80
CA ARG A 293 -38.87 -21.44 18.64
C ARG A 293 -39.70 -20.64 17.64
N GLU A 294 -40.66 -19.86 18.11
CA GLU A 294 -41.47 -19.00 17.25
C GLU A 294 -40.66 -17.86 16.62
N ALA A 295 -39.73 -17.25 17.35
CA ALA A 295 -38.81 -16.25 16.82
C ALA A 295 -37.90 -16.84 15.74
N SER A 296 -37.32 -18.04 15.95
CA SER A 296 -36.52 -18.72 14.92
C SER A 296 -37.34 -19.08 13.67
N LYS A 297 -38.61 -19.50 13.83
CA LYS A 297 -39.51 -19.73 12.70
C LYS A 297 -39.79 -18.44 11.93
N LYS A 298 -40.09 -17.33 12.62
CA LYS A 298 -40.34 -16.03 12.00
C LYS A 298 -39.12 -15.52 11.24
N LEU A 299 -37.93 -15.66 11.84
CA LEU A 299 -36.66 -15.36 11.19
C LEU A 299 -36.44 -16.19 9.93
N SER A 300 -36.61 -17.51 10.04
CA SER A 300 -36.48 -18.43 8.90
C SER A 300 -37.43 -18.04 7.76
N ARG A 301 -38.73 -17.84 8.06
CA ARG A 301 -39.74 -17.44 7.07
C ARG A 301 -39.41 -16.08 6.44
N GLY A 302 -39.01 -15.11 7.25
CA GLY A 302 -38.64 -13.77 6.78
C GLY A 302 -37.45 -13.79 5.81
N VAL A 303 -36.55 -14.76 5.93
CA VAL A 303 -35.42 -14.95 5.01
C VAL A 303 -35.78 -15.84 3.81
N SER A 304 -36.61 -16.87 3.99
CA SER A 304 -36.88 -17.87 2.95
C SER A 304 -38.06 -17.56 2.04
N GLU A 305 -39.10 -16.87 2.52
CA GLU A 305 -40.38 -16.73 1.81
C GLU A 305 -40.58 -15.35 1.15
N ALA A 306 -39.85 -14.31 1.58
CA ALA A 306 -39.99 -12.95 1.07
C ALA A 306 -38.64 -12.23 0.97
N GLY A 307 -38.53 -11.25 0.07
CA GLY A 307 -37.38 -10.33 0.01
C GLY A 307 -37.30 -9.42 1.25
N PRO A 308 -36.16 -8.73 1.47
CA PRO A 308 -36.04 -7.79 2.58
C PRO A 308 -37.12 -6.71 2.46
N ARG A 309 -37.77 -6.35 3.58
CA ARG A 309 -38.83 -5.36 3.57
C ARG A 309 -38.35 -4.04 2.95
N THR A 310 -39.16 -3.48 2.05
CA THR A 310 -38.84 -2.23 1.35
C THR A 310 -39.19 -1.00 2.19
N CYS A 311 -38.50 0.11 1.97
CA CYS A 311 -38.78 1.40 2.61
C CYS A 311 -40.23 1.85 2.35
N THR A 312 -40.76 1.61 1.14
CA THR A 312 -42.16 1.89 0.78
C THR A 312 -43.12 1.07 1.63
N ALA A 313 -42.92 -0.25 1.72
CA ALA A 313 -43.78 -1.13 2.51
C ALA A 313 -43.73 -0.83 4.01
N ILE A 314 -42.59 -0.39 4.54
CA ILE A 314 -42.46 0.04 5.94
C ILE A 314 -43.32 1.28 6.19
N ARG A 315 -43.23 2.29 5.32
CA ARG A 315 -44.02 3.52 5.45
C ARG A 315 -45.52 3.25 5.32
N ASP A 316 -45.91 2.49 4.30
CA ASP A 316 -47.31 2.16 4.02
C ASP A 316 -47.96 1.33 5.15
N ALA A 317 -47.16 0.63 5.95
CA ALA A 317 -47.60 -0.06 7.16
C ALA A 317 -47.87 0.87 8.37
N GLY A 318 -47.82 2.19 8.19
CA GLY A 318 -48.15 3.19 9.23
C GLY A 318 -46.94 3.83 9.93
N ASN A 319 -45.72 3.65 9.41
CA ASN A 319 -44.49 4.16 10.03
C ASN A 319 -44.07 5.57 9.54
N GLU A 320 -45.03 6.40 9.10
CA GLU A 320 -44.80 7.75 8.57
C GLU A 320 -43.98 8.63 9.53
N GLN A 321 -44.19 8.49 10.84
CA GLN A 321 -43.45 9.23 11.87
C GLN A 321 -41.92 9.03 11.82
N PHE A 322 -41.45 7.90 11.29
CA PHE A 322 -40.03 7.63 11.07
C PHE A 322 -39.60 7.94 9.62
N CYS A 323 -40.46 7.63 8.65
CA CYS A 323 -40.11 7.68 7.23
C CYS A 323 -40.35 9.04 6.57
N GLY A 324 -41.27 9.86 7.06
CA GLY A 324 -41.73 11.10 6.41
C GLY A 324 -40.67 12.20 6.30
N ARG A 325 -39.61 12.15 7.13
CA ARG A 325 -38.41 13.01 7.03
C ARG A 325 -37.13 12.22 6.83
N CYS A 326 -37.22 10.99 6.35
CA CYS A 326 -36.05 10.15 6.15
C CYS A 326 -35.13 10.75 5.07
N PRO A 327 -33.85 11.04 5.37
CA PRO A 327 -32.92 11.62 4.39
C PRO A 327 -32.54 10.66 3.26
N LYS A 328 -32.96 9.39 3.38
CA LYS A 328 -32.75 8.31 2.40
C LYS A 328 -34.02 7.94 1.64
N TRP A 329 -35.11 8.67 1.85
CA TRP A 329 -36.36 8.42 1.14
C TRP A 329 -36.18 8.54 -0.38
N GLY A 330 -36.63 7.53 -1.12
CA GLY A 330 -36.47 7.45 -2.58
C GLY A 330 -35.04 7.17 -3.08
N GLN A 331 -34.05 7.04 -2.19
CA GLN A 331 -32.64 6.76 -2.57
C GLN A 331 -32.26 5.28 -2.42
N ILE A 332 -32.96 4.53 -1.55
CA ILE A 332 -32.70 3.11 -1.27
C ILE A 332 -34.00 2.33 -1.32
N THR A 333 -33.94 1.05 -1.67
CA THR A 333 -35.13 0.20 -1.76
C THR A 333 -35.46 -0.41 -0.40
N SER A 334 -34.45 -0.78 0.39
CA SER A 334 -34.61 -1.38 1.73
C SER A 334 -33.59 -0.81 2.72
N PRO A 335 -33.92 -0.71 4.03
CA PRO A 335 -32.93 -0.37 5.06
C PRO A 335 -31.73 -1.30 5.10
N LEU A 336 -31.85 -2.54 4.59
CA LEU A 336 -30.75 -3.50 4.49
C LEU A 336 -29.52 -2.92 3.76
N GLU A 337 -29.74 -2.07 2.75
CA GLU A 337 -28.67 -1.43 1.98
C GLU A 337 -27.79 -0.52 2.84
N LEU A 338 -28.35 0.11 3.88
CA LEU A 338 -27.61 0.97 4.81
C LEU A 338 -26.61 0.20 5.66
N GLY A 339 -26.79 -1.12 5.75
CA GLY A 339 -25.94 -2.02 6.51
C GLY A 339 -24.73 -2.54 5.74
N ARG A 340 -24.74 -2.47 4.40
CA ARG A 340 -23.70 -3.07 3.56
C ARG A 340 -22.38 -2.30 3.71
N ALA A 341 -21.29 -3.01 4.00
CA ALA A 341 -19.93 -2.47 4.05
C ALA A 341 -19.12 -3.09 2.91
N TYR A 342 -18.24 -2.29 2.29
CA TYR A 342 -17.24 -2.85 1.39
C TYR A 342 -16.24 -3.67 2.21
N ASP A 343 -16.14 -4.98 1.92
CA ASP A 343 -15.10 -5.85 2.46
C ASP A 343 -14.07 -6.14 1.36
N ALA A 344 -12.86 -5.63 1.57
CA ALA A 344 -11.74 -5.86 0.65
C ALA A 344 -11.27 -7.33 0.69
N GLY A 345 -11.52 -8.06 1.78
CA GLY A 345 -10.86 -9.34 2.03
C GLY A 345 -9.34 -9.25 1.86
N ALA A 346 -8.72 -10.33 1.38
CA ALA A 346 -7.27 -10.40 1.14
C ALA A 346 -6.84 -9.95 -0.27
N ILE A 347 -7.79 -9.77 -1.20
CA ILE A 347 -7.50 -9.60 -2.65
C ILE A 347 -8.15 -8.36 -3.26
N GLY A 348 -9.16 -7.77 -2.61
CA GLY A 348 -9.82 -6.57 -3.09
C GLY A 348 -9.05 -5.30 -2.77
N PRO A 349 -9.28 -4.19 -3.50
CA PRO A 349 -8.67 -2.91 -3.20
C PRO A 349 -9.14 -2.38 -1.84
N LYS A 350 -8.20 -2.18 -0.90
CA LYS A 350 -8.54 -1.70 0.46
C LYS A 350 -8.75 -0.18 0.46
N PRO A 351 -9.91 0.34 0.90
CA PRO A 351 -10.16 1.77 1.00
C PRO A 351 -9.30 2.43 2.09
N PHE A 352 -8.66 3.57 1.76
CA PHE A 352 -7.87 4.38 2.69
C PHE A 352 -8.40 5.81 2.90
N GLY A 353 -9.27 6.29 2.01
CA GLY A 353 -9.91 7.60 2.17
C GLY A 353 -10.02 8.36 0.85
N PHE A 354 -10.18 9.68 0.96
CA PHE A 354 -10.23 10.57 -0.21
C PHE A 354 -9.32 11.78 -0.05
N THR A 355 -8.81 12.31 -1.15
CA THR A 355 -7.97 13.50 -1.18
C THR A 355 -8.81 14.76 -1.32
N ASN A 356 -8.22 15.93 -1.04
CA ASN A 356 -8.83 17.24 -1.29
C ASN A 356 -8.99 17.56 -2.79
N HIS A 357 -8.43 16.74 -3.68
CA HIS A 357 -8.57 16.85 -5.13
C HIS A 357 -9.73 16.00 -5.70
N GLY A 358 -10.46 15.29 -4.83
CA GLY A 358 -11.61 14.48 -5.22
C GLY A 358 -11.26 13.05 -5.67
N ASP A 359 -9.99 12.65 -5.56
CA ASP A 359 -9.55 11.28 -5.80
C ASP A 359 -9.74 10.40 -4.55
N TYR A 360 -9.94 9.10 -4.77
CA TYR A 360 -10.08 8.10 -3.73
C TYR A 360 -8.81 7.27 -3.63
N ALA A 361 -8.29 7.14 -2.41
CA ALA A 361 -7.06 6.42 -2.11
C ALA A 361 -7.37 4.95 -1.78
N LEU A 362 -6.78 4.04 -2.55
CA LEU A 362 -6.93 2.60 -2.41
C LEU A 362 -5.57 1.94 -2.30
N LEU A 363 -5.44 0.95 -1.43
CA LEU A 363 -4.28 0.06 -1.42
C LEU A 363 -4.59 -1.19 -2.26
N ASP A 364 -3.81 -1.40 -3.31
CA ASP A 364 -3.68 -2.69 -3.96
C ASP A 364 -2.90 -3.61 -3.02
N GLN A 365 -3.60 -4.54 -2.35
CA GLN A 365 -3.02 -5.41 -1.34
C GLN A 365 -2.01 -6.41 -1.92
N GLN A 366 -2.12 -6.76 -3.20
CA GLN A 366 -1.24 -7.73 -3.84
C GLN A 366 0.05 -7.06 -4.33
N ARG A 367 -0.07 -5.89 -4.96
CA ARG A 367 1.08 -5.15 -5.48
C ARG A 367 1.72 -4.23 -4.44
N GLN A 368 1.06 -4.00 -3.30
CA GLN A 368 1.51 -3.03 -2.29
C GLN A 368 1.68 -1.62 -2.87
N LEU A 369 0.70 -1.19 -3.68
CA LEU A 369 0.65 0.12 -4.32
C LEU A 369 -0.52 0.96 -3.82
N MET A 370 -0.28 2.24 -3.59
CA MET A 370 -1.34 3.21 -3.37
C MET A 370 -1.83 3.75 -4.72
N LEU A 371 -3.11 3.61 -4.97
CA LEU A 371 -3.79 4.07 -6.18
C LEU A 371 -4.70 5.24 -5.83
N LEU A 372 -4.61 6.31 -6.62
CA LEU A 372 -5.51 7.46 -6.55
C LEU A 372 -6.41 7.44 -7.78
N LEU A 373 -7.68 7.16 -7.57
CA LEU A 373 -8.64 7.00 -8.65
C LEU A 373 -9.82 7.95 -8.44
N SER A 374 -10.24 8.61 -9.51
CA SER A 374 -11.46 9.42 -9.52
C SER A 374 -12.72 8.54 -9.40
N ALA A 375 -13.85 9.14 -9.04
CA ALA A 375 -15.15 8.44 -9.02
C ALA A 375 -15.45 7.76 -10.37
N ASN A 376 -15.17 8.43 -11.49
CA ASN A 376 -15.44 7.90 -12.82
C ASN A 376 -14.60 6.66 -13.13
N GLN A 377 -13.32 6.66 -12.73
CA GLN A 377 -12.45 5.49 -12.86
C GLN A 377 -12.94 4.33 -11.98
N LEU A 378 -13.40 4.63 -10.76
CA LEU A 378 -13.92 3.58 -9.86
C LEU A 378 -15.25 2.98 -10.32
N LEU A 379 -16.05 3.68 -11.11
CA LEU A 379 -17.31 3.16 -11.68
C LEU A 379 -17.10 2.44 -13.02
N ASP A 380 -15.89 2.50 -13.58
CA ASP A 380 -15.52 1.84 -14.84
C ASP A 380 -15.05 0.39 -14.62
N GLY A 381 -15.70 -0.55 -15.29
CA GLY A 381 -15.42 -1.99 -15.15
C GLY A 381 -14.03 -2.41 -15.62
N ARG A 382 -13.39 -1.68 -16.56
CA ARG A 382 -12.02 -1.99 -16.99
C ARG A 382 -11.02 -1.66 -15.89
N THR A 383 -11.19 -0.50 -15.26
CA THR A 383 -10.40 -0.09 -14.09
C THR A 383 -10.56 -1.10 -12.95
N GLN A 384 -11.80 -1.49 -12.63
CA GLN A 384 -12.08 -2.47 -11.57
C GLN A 384 -11.41 -3.84 -11.80
N LEU A 385 -11.42 -4.35 -13.04
CA LEU A 385 -10.70 -5.58 -13.38
C LEU A 385 -9.17 -5.45 -13.26
N GLY A 386 -8.65 -4.22 -13.31
CA GLY A 386 -7.25 -3.92 -13.01
C GLY A 386 -6.94 -3.89 -11.50
N LEU A 387 -7.96 -3.71 -10.65
CA LEU A 387 -7.84 -3.63 -9.19
C LEU A 387 -7.99 -4.99 -8.49
N ALA A 388 -8.84 -5.87 -9.01
CA ALA A 388 -9.01 -7.23 -8.50
C ALA A 388 -9.57 -8.16 -9.59
N GLU A 389 -9.38 -9.46 -9.41
CA GLU A 389 -9.87 -10.48 -10.34
C GLU A 389 -11.39 -10.46 -10.49
N ARG A 390 -11.87 -10.87 -11.66
CA ARG A 390 -13.31 -10.99 -11.96
C ARG A 390 -14.06 -11.81 -10.90
N SER A 391 -13.44 -12.87 -10.38
CA SER A 391 -14.01 -13.75 -9.36
C SER A 391 -14.30 -13.02 -8.04
N PHE A 392 -13.45 -12.05 -7.64
CA PHE A 392 -13.69 -11.20 -6.48
C PHE A 392 -14.93 -10.34 -6.68
N TRP A 393 -15.01 -9.65 -7.82
CA TRP A 393 -16.13 -8.76 -8.10
C TRP A 393 -17.46 -9.52 -8.26
N GLN A 394 -17.45 -10.67 -8.94
CA GLN A 394 -18.64 -11.51 -9.10
C GLN A 394 -19.16 -12.03 -7.76
N ARG A 395 -18.27 -12.39 -6.83
CA ARG A 395 -18.66 -12.84 -5.49
C ARG A 395 -19.26 -11.73 -4.64
N ASN A 396 -18.72 -10.51 -4.71
CA ASN A 396 -19.14 -9.40 -3.85
C ASN A 396 -20.25 -8.53 -4.45
N PHE A 397 -20.35 -8.47 -5.78
CA PHE A 397 -21.27 -7.60 -6.52
C PHE A 397 -21.87 -8.33 -7.74
N PRO A 398 -22.58 -9.46 -7.58
CA PRO A 398 -23.09 -10.23 -8.71
C PRO A 398 -24.09 -9.43 -9.57
N SER A 399 -24.00 -9.56 -10.89
CA SER A 399 -24.97 -8.96 -11.83
C SER A 399 -25.98 -9.99 -12.34
N PRO A 400 -27.29 -9.66 -12.41
CA PRO A 400 -28.31 -10.54 -12.96
C PRO A 400 -28.10 -10.91 -14.44
N LYS A 401 -27.34 -10.10 -15.19
CA LYS A 401 -27.06 -10.31 -16.62
C LYS A 401 -25.79 -11.16 -16.85
N GLY A 402 -25.22 -11.74 -15.79
CA GLY A 402 -23.92 -12.38 -15.80
C GLY A 402 -22.79 -11.38 -15.55
N GLY A 403 -21.67 -11.87 -15.02
CA GLY A 403 -20.60 -10.99 -14.55
C GLY A 403 -20.91 -10.35 -13.19
N TYR A 404 -20.52 -9.09 -13.03
CA TYR A 404 -20.68 -8.33 -11.79
C TYR A 404 -21.20 -6.92 -12.09
N ASP A 405 -21.87 -6.31 -11.11
CA ASP A 405 -22.40 -4.95 -11.20
C ASP A 405 -21.28 -3.95 -10.92
N THR A 406 -20.80 -3.32 -11.99
CA THR A 406 -19.70 -2.37 -11.93
C THR A 406 -20.09 -1.09 -11.19
N GLN A 407 -21.35 -0.65 -11.29
CA GLN A 407 -21.80 0.57 -10.60
C GLN A 407 -21.85 0.31 -9.10
N ALA A 408 -22.48 -0.80 -8.68
CA ALA A 408 -22.55 -1.17 -7.27
C ALA A 408 -21.17 -1.40 -6.64
N ALA A 409 -20.24 -2.03 -7.39
CA ALA A 409 -18.86 -2.23 -6.95
C ALA A 409 -18.14 -0.89 -6.73
N GLY A 410 -18.23 0.04 -7.69
CA GLY A 410 -17.58 1.34 -7.60
C GLY A 410 -18.14 2.21 -6.48
N GLU A 411 -19.47 2.25 -6.33
CA GLU A 411 -20.14 2.96 -5.24
C GLU A 411 -19.75 2.41 -3.85
N ALA A 412 -19.60 1.09 -3.72
CA ALA A 412 -19.17 0.47 -2.47
C ALA A 412 -17.74 0.87 -2.08
N ILE A 413 -16.81 0.88 -3.05
CA ILE A 413 -15.42 1.34 -2.82
C ILE A 413 -15.40 2.82 -2.43
N ILE A 414 -16.12 3.66 -3.17
CA ILE A 414 -16.27 5.10 -2.89
C ILE A 414 -16.84 5.31 -1.48
N GLY A 415 -17.88 4.56 -1.13
CA GLY A 415 -18.49 4.55 0.19
C GLY A 415 -17.47 4.17 1.28
N GLY A 416 -16.70 3.11 1.06
CA GLY A 416 -15.63 2.68 1.96
C GLY A 416 -14.58 3.76 2.18
N CYS A 417 -14.15 4.46 1.13
CA CYS A 417 -13.22 5.58 1.26
C CYS A 417 -13.84 6.76 2.01
N ARG A 418 -15.10 7.12 1.74
CA ARG A 418 -15.78 8.20 2.45
C ARG A 418 -15.90 7.93 3.95
N GLU A 419 -16.03 6.67 4.33
CA GLU A 419 -16.09 6.24 5.72
C GLU A 419 -14.75 6.33 6.46
N GLN A 420 -13.62 6.18 5.75
CA GLN A 420 -12.29 6.45 6.31
C GLN A 420 -12.05 7.96 6.49
N GLY A 421 -12.65 8.80 5.64
CA GLY A 421 -12.50 10.24 5.68
C GLY A 421 -11.32 10.76 4.84
N PRO A 422 -10.86 12.00 5.11
CA PRO A 422 -9.73 12.59 4.38
C PRO A 422 -8.44 11.77 4.55
N PHE A 423 -7.78 11.45 3.44
CA PHE A 423 -6.51 10.74 3.43
C PHE A 423 -5.35 11.68 3.09
N ASN A 424 -4.30 11.65 3.91
CA ASN A 424 -3.10 12.45 3.71
C ASN A 424 -1.96 11.60 3.11
N LEU A 425 -1.62 11.84 1.85
CA LEU A 425 -0.53 11.15 1.14
C LEU A 425 0.84 11.32 1.81
N ALA A 426 1.05 12.37 2.62
CA ALA A 426 2.29 12.56 3.37
C ALA A 426 2.52 11.47 4.44
N THR A 427 1.49 10.70 4.79
CA THR A 427 1.58 9.57 5.73
C THR A 427 2.07 8.27 5.08
N VAL A 428 2.15 8.24 3.76
CA VAL A 428 2.66 7.10 2.99
C VAL A 428 4.18 7.06 3.06
N LYS A 429 4.72 5.90 3.42
CA LYS A 429 6.14 5.62 3.58
C LYS A 429 6.53 4.46 2.67
N GLY A 430 7.47 4.69 1.75
CA GLY A 430 7.97 3.67 0.84
C GLY A 430 9.13 2.88 1.44
N ARG A 431 9.90 2.23 0.55
CA ARG A 431 11.06 1.42 0.91
C ARG A 431 12.13 2.26 1.57
N GLY A 432 12.74 1.73 2.62
CA GLY A 432 13.77 2.42 3.38
C GLY A 432 13.62 2.22 4.88
N ILE A 433 14.39 2.99 5.63
CA ILE A 433 14.47 2.88 7.09
C ILE A 433 13.80 4.08 7.71
N TRP A 434 12.91 3.83 8.66
CA TRP A 434 12.07 4.86 9.26
C TRP A 434 12.12 4.77 10.78
N LEU A 435 11.88 5.90 11.45
CA LEU A 435 11.65 5.95 12.89
C LEU A 435 10.19 6.30 13.20
N GLU A 436 9.67 5.65 14.23
CA GLU A 436 8.42 6.02 14.90
C GLU A 436 8.68 6.05 16.41
N GLY A 437 8.88 7.25 16.97
CA GLY A 437 9.52 7.39 18.27
C GLY A 437 10.96 6.83 18.20
N ASP A 438 11.29 5.93 19.14
CA ASP A 438 12.60 5.25 19.18
C ASP A 438 12.63 3.92 18.41
N ARG A 439 11.48 3.51 17.83
CA ARG A 439 11.37 2.24 17.13
C ARG A 439 11.81 2.37 15.68
N VAL A 440 12.77 1.52 15.30
CA VAL A 440 13.23 1.36 13.92
C VAL A 440 12.24 0.51 13.13
N ILE A 441 11.80 1.02 11.99
CA ILE A 441 10.92 0.33 11.04
C ILE A 441 11.69 0.19 9.73
N ALA A 442 12.14 -1.04 9.44
CA ALA A 442 12.79 -1.38 8.19
C ALA A 442 11.75 -1.82 7.16
N ASN A 443 11.32 -0.91 6.29
CA ASN A 443 10.37 -1.21 5.22
C ASN A 443 11.11 -1.72 3.98
N LEU A 444 11.54 -2.98 4.04
CA LEU A 444 12.35 -3.62 3.00
C LEU A 444 11.66 -4.84 2.37
N GLY A 445 10.35 -5.03 2.64
CA GLY A 445 9.56 -6.16 2.17
C GLY A 445 9.30 -7.24 3.23
N GLY A 446 9.81 -7.05 4.44
CA GLY A 446 9.44 -7.85 5.61
C GLY A 446 8.09 -7.43 6.22
N LYS A 447 7.65 -8.14 7.27
CA LYS A 447 6.41 -7.80 7.98
C LYS A 447 6.59 -6.48 8.74
N ILE A 448 5.73 -5.51 8.44
CA ILE A 448 5.60 -4.28 9.23
C ILE A 448 4.64 -4.56 10.40
N PRO A 449 4.94 -4.12 11.62
CA PRO A 449 4.04 -4.42 12.73
C PRO A 449 2.75 -3.57 12.65
N ASP A 450 1.65 -4.15 13.13
CA ASP A 450 0.29 -3.67 12.83
C ASP A 450 -0.10 -2.36 13.56
N ASP A 451 0.72 -1.90 14.52
CA ASP A 451 0.48 -0.74 15.39
C ASP A 451 1.10 0.57 14.88
N VAL A 452 1.84 0.54 13.78
CA VAL A 452 2.48 1.73 13.19
C VAL A 452 1.44 2.69 12.61
N LYS A 453 1.64 4.00 12.77
CA LYS A 453 0.66 5.02 12.32
C LYS A 453 0.69 5.32 10.83
N GLY A 454 1.76 4.95 10.12
CA GLY A 454 1.95 5.24 8.70
C GLY A 454 1.49 4.13 7.76
N VAL A 455 1.26 4.46 6.48
CA VAL A 455 0.99 3.46 5.44
C VAL A 455 2.31 3.07 4.79
N PHE A 456 2.78 1.86 5.04
CA PHE A 456 4.04 1.36 4.49
C PHE A 456 3.81 0.60 3.19
N LEU A 457 4.47 1.04 2.11
CA LEU A 457 4.38 0.43 0.79
C LEU A 457 5.73 -0.18 0.43
N CYS A 458 5.71 -1.40 -0.10
CA CYS A 458 6.91 -2.06 -0.59
C CYS A 458 6.55 -2.93 -1.81
N PHE A 459 6.56 -2.30 -2.99
CA PHE A 459 6.28 -2.99 -4.26
C PHE A 459 7.32 -4.07 -4.57
N GLU A 460 8.60 -3.73 -4.44
CA GLU A 460 9.72 -4.63 -4.72
C GLU A 460 10.62 -4.72 -3.48
N PRO A 461 10.64 -5.87 -2.78
CA PRO A 461 11.47 -6.10 -1.60
C PRO A 461 12.96 -5.86 -1.85
N LEU A 462 13.63 -5.25 -0.88
CA LEU A 462 15.09 -5.02 -0.90
C LEU A 462 15.75 -6.03 0.04
N LYS A 463 16.65 -6.86 -0.50
CA LYS A 463 17.35 -7.89 0.28
C LYS A 463 18.51 -7.28 1.06
N VAL A 464 18.29 -7.04 2.34
CA VAL A 464 19.33 -6.64 3.30
C VAL A 464 19.45 -7.77 4.33
N PRO A 465 20.61 -8.44 4.44
CA PRO A 465 20.80 -9.51 5.42
C PRO A 465 20.80 -8.95 6.85
N GLU A 466 20.75 -9.82 7.85
CA GLU A 466 21.17 -9.42 9.20
C GLU A 466 22.69 -9.35 9.24
N ALA A 467 23.24 -8.32 9.88
CA ALA A 467 24.68 -8.17 10.06
C ALA A 467 25.01 -7.84 11.51
N THR A 468 25.97 -8.55 12.07
CA THR A 468 26.52 -8.33 13.42
C THR A 468 27.79 -7.48 13.41
N GLY A 469 28.32 -7.16 12.23
CA GLY A 469 29.54 -6.38 12.05
C GLY A 469 29.83 -6.06 10.57
N PHE A 470 30.70 -5.09 10.35
CA PHE A 470 31.27 -4.73 9.05
C PHE A 470 32.74 -4.31 9.23
N PRO A 471 33.66 -4.60 8.29
CA PRO A 471 35.07 -4.19 8.40
C PRO A 471 35.25 -2.68 8.14
N THR A 472 34.60 -1.83 8.95
CA THR A 472 34.58 -0.37 8.78
C THR A 472 35.97 0.25 8.88
N ALA A 473 36.82 -0.24 9.78
CA ALA A 473 38.20 0.24 9.89
C ALA A 473 39.02 -0.04 8.61
N ARG A 474 38.74 -1.15 7.91
CA ARG A 474 39.36 -1.45 6.61
C ARG A 474 38.83 -0.51 5.54
N LEU A 475 37.52 -0.28 5.49
CA LEU A 475 36.90 0.68 4.58
C LEU A 475 37.50 2.09 4.77
N PHE A 476 37.64 2.52 6.03
CA PHE A 476 38.19 3.84 6.34
C PHE A 476 39.61 4.02 5.79
N LYS A 477 40.48 2.99 5.88
CA LYS A 477 41.82 3.02 5.27
C LYS A 477 41.79 3.23 3.76
N VAL A 478 40.79 2.69 3.07
CA VAL A 478 40.60 2.94 1.61
C VAL A 478 40.25 4.40 1.37
N LEU A 479 39.35 4.96 2.18
CA LEU A 479 38.96 6.36 2.07
C LEU A 479 40.13 7.30 2.39
N GLU A 480 40.95 6.98 3.39
CA GLU A 480 42.16 7.75 3.74
C GLU A 480 43.25 7.71 2.67
N ALA A 481 43.29 6.66 1.84
CA ALA A 481 44.28 6.51 0.77
C ALA A 481 43.98 7.39 -0.46
N LEU A 482 42.77 7.96 -0.56
CA LEU A 482 42.41 8.88 -1.63
C LEU A 482 43.12 10.24 -1.46
N PRO A 483 43.43 10.93 -2.57
CA PRO A 483 44.17 12.20 -2.54
C PRO A 483 43.27 13.36 -2.10
N TRP A 484 42.92 13.43 -0.82
CA TRP A 484 42.12 14.54 -0.28
C TRP A 484 42.95 15.82 -0.17
N ARG A 485 42.35 16.97 -0.50
CA ARG A 485 42.92 18.28 -0.15
C ARG A 485 43.08 18.43 1.35
N TYR A 486 42.09 17.92 2.10
CA TYR A 486 42.08 17.89 3.55
C TYR A 486 41.87 16.46 4.03
N ARG A 487 42.86 15.88 4.72
CA ARG A 487 42.83 14.47 5.16
C ARG A 487 41.55 14.11 5.96
N ALA A 488 41.04 15.05 6.76
CA ALA A 488 39.81 14.87 7.53
C ALA A 488 38.56 14.59 6.67
N ASP A 489 38.55 14.95 5.38
CA ASP A 489 37.41 14.71 4.48
C ASP A 489 37.11 13.21 4.33
N ALA A 490 38.11 12.33 4.51
CA ALA A 490 37.91 10.88 4.54
C ALA A 490 36.95 10.47 5.67
N MET A 491 37.05 11.09 6.85
CA MET A 491 36.18 10.81 8.01
C MET A 491 34.77 11.34 7.78
N PHE A 492 34.65 12.54 7.20
CA PHE A 492 33.36 13.13 6.88
C PHE A 492 32.62 12.32 5.81
N LEU A 493 33.34 11.81 4.81
CA LEU A 493 32.80 10.89 3.82
C LEU A 493 32.36 9.57 4.47
N LEU A 494 33.15 8.98 5.37
CA LEU A 494 32.75 7.77 6.09
C LEU A 494 31.44 7.98 6.85
N GLY A 495 31.34 9.10 7.57
CA GLY A 495 30.12 9.48 8.28
C GLY A 495 28.94 9.70 7.34
N TRP A 496 29.16 10.27 6.15
CA TRP A 496 28.12 10.41 5.15
C TRP A 496 27.67 9.05 4.58
N LEU A 497 28.60 8.15 4.25
CA LEU A 497 28.29 6.80 3.78
C LEU A 497 27.53 5.98 4.83
N ALA A 498 27.77 6.25 6.11
CA ALA A 498 27.07 5.61 7.22
C ALA A 498 25.60 6.05 7.29
N ILE A 499 25.32 7.33 7.07
CA ILE A 499 23.94 7.83 7.10
C ILE A 499 23.14 7.54 5.84
N ALA A 500 23.80 7.38 4.69
CA ALA A 500 23.11 7.29 3.41
C ALA A 500 22.07 6.15 3.35
N PRO A 501 22.37 4.89 3.74
CA PRO A 501 21.39 3.79 3.74
C PRO A 501 20.20 4.02 4.69
N ILE A 502 20.37 4.86 5.71
CA ILE A 502 19.39 5.10 6.77
C ILE A 502 18.82 6.51 6.74
N CYS A 503 18.95 7.23 5.62
CA CYS A 503 18.57 8.64 5.52
C CYS A 503 17.11 8.90 5.93
N GLY A 504 16.19 7.95 5.72
CA GLY A 504 14.79 8.07 6.15
C GLY A 504 14.54 8.09 7.65
N ALA A 505 15.49 7.60 8.44
CA ALA A 505 15.46 7.64 9.90
C ALA A 505 15.91 9.00 10.44
N LEU A 506 16.60 9.80 9.64
CA LEU A 506 17.16 11.07 10.07
C LEU A 506 16.16 12.22 9.96
N LYS A 507 16.17 13.13 10.94
CA LYS A 507 15.41 14.40 10.89
C LYS A 507 15.99 15.36 9.85
N GLN A 508 17.31 15.49 9.85
CA GLN A 508 18.08 16.29 8.90
C GLN A 508 18.98 15.34 8.10
N ARG A 509 18.90 15.43 6.77
CA ARG A 509 19.55 14.52 5.82
C ARG A 509 20.62 15.27 5.04
N PRO A 510 21.82 15.48 5.62
CA PRO A 510 22.87 16.19 4.92
C PRO A 510 23.25 15.45 3.63
N HIS A 511 23.61 16.22 2.62
CA HIS A 511 24.07 15.75 1.33
C HIS A 511 25.60 15.82 1.26
N CYS A 512 26.19 15.14 0.28
CA CYS A 512 27.63 15.14 0.04
C CYS A 512 27.91 15.53 -1.41
N PHE A 513 28.90 16.38 -1.62
CA PHE A 513 29.38 16.78 -2.93
C PHE A 513 30.89 16.56 -2.96
N VAL A 514 31.34 15.63 -3.77
CA VAL A 514 32.77 15.41 -4.03
C VAL A 514 33.15 16.10 -5.32
N HIS A 515 34.24 16.87 -5.29
CA HIS A 515 34.79 17.47 -6.50
C HIS A 515 36.30 17.35 -6.58
N GLY A 516 36.86 17.61 -7.77
CA GLY A 516 38.30 17.58 -7.99
C GLY A 516 38.67 17.47 -9.47
N PRO A 517 39.91 17.79 -9.85
CA PRO A 517 40.36 17.74 -11.25
C PRO A 517 40.28 16.32 -11.83
N PRO A 518 40.37 16.13 -13.16
CA PRO A 518 40.61 14.81 -13.75
C PRO A 518 41.79 14.09 -13.07
N ASN A 519 41.78 12.75 -13.07
CA ASN A 519 42.81 11.92 -12.43
C ASN A 519 42.98 12.16 -10.91
N SER A 520 41.86 12.36 -10.20
CA SER A 520 41.84 12.49 -8.74
C SER A 520 41.19 11.28 -8.03
N GLY A 521 40.75 10.27 -8.78
CA GLY A 521 40.07 9.09 -8.23
C GLY A 521 38.56 9.24 -7.98
N LYS A 522 37.92 10.35 -8.43
CA LYS A 522 36.46 10.58 -8.29
C LYS A 522 35.61 9.40 -8.74
N THR A 523 35.83 8.89 -9.96
CA THR A 523 35.04 7.76 -10.51
C THR A 523 35.21 6.49 -9.67
N THR A 524 36.42 6.25 -9.14
CA THR A 524 36.70 5.13 -8.24
C THR A 524 35.91 5.26 -6.94
N LEU A 525 35.89 6.46 -6.35
CA LEU A 525 35.14 6.75 -5.15
C LEU A 525 33.62 6.68 -5.38
N GLN A 526 33.10 7.28 -6.46
CA GLN A 526 31.69 7.23 -6.85
C GLN A 526 31.21 5.77 -6.96
N SER A 527 32.02 4.93 -7.60
CA SER A 527 31.72 3.50 -7.76
C SER A 527 31.67 2.79 -6.41
N LEU A 528 32.69 2.98 -5.55
CA LEU A 528 32.74 2.40 -4.20
C LEU A 528 31.52 2.84 -3.36
N ALA A 529 31.19 4.13 -3.38
CA ALA A 529 30.07 4.69 -2.63
C ALA A 529 28.72 4.11 -3.13
N THR A 530 28.56 3.98 -4.45
CA THR A 530 27.38 3.36 -5.07
C THR A 530 27.26 1.88 -4.70
N ASP A 531 28.35 1.12 -4.78
CA ASP A 531 28.37 -0.31 -4.48
C ASP A 531 28.04 -0.56 -3.00
N LEU A 532 28.60 0.23 -2.08
CA LEU A 532 28.29 0.15 -0.65
C LEU A 532 26.84 0.49 -0.34
N ALA A 533 26.25 1.45 -1.04
CA ALA A 533 24.87 1.85 -0.81
C ALA A 533 23.85 0.84 -1.34
N ARG A 534 24.22 -0.09 -2.23
CA ARG A 534 23.29 -1.10 -2.76
C ARG A 534 22.92 -2.12 -1.67
N PRO A 535 21.64 -2.55 -1.58
CA PRO A 535 20.56 -2.30 -2.54
C PRO A 535 19.76 -1.01 -2.28
N LEU A 536 20.06 -0.26 -1.20
CA LEU A 536 19.27 0.92 -0.80
C LEU A 536 19.53 2.14 -1.67
N GLY A 537 20.72 2.31 -2.22
CA GLY A 537 21.09 3.42 -3.10
C GLY A 537 20.51 3.32 -4.50
N LEU A 538 20.21 4.48 -5.08
CA LEU A 538 19.79 4.67 -6.45
C LEU A 538 20.84 5.50 -7.20
N SER A 539 21.31 4.98 -8.33
CA SER A 539 22.16 5.74 -9.24
C SER A 539 21.31 6.48 -10.27
N ALA A 540 21.60 7.75 -10.47
CA ALA A 540 21.05 8.58 -11.52
C ALA A 540 22.22 9.13 -12.34
N ASP A 541 22.04 9.20 -13.66
CA ASP A 541 23.00 9.85 -14.53
C ASP A 541 22.93 11.39 -14.39
N GLY A 542 23.95 12.09 -14.85
CA GLY A 542 23.96 13.56 -14.90
C GLY A 542 22.85 14.16 -15.80
N GLN A 543 22.20 13.33 -16.62
CA GLN A 543 21.11 13.72 -17.51
C GLN A 543 19.73 13.68 -16.85
N SER A 544 19.62 13.09 -15.66
CA SER A 544 18.37 12.95 -14.92
C SER A 544 17.75 14.32 -14.59
N THR A 545 16.42 14.35 -14.44
CA THR A 545 15.67 15.58 -14.11
C THR A 545 15.02 15.47 -12.74
N GLU A 546 14.70 16.62 -12.11
CA GLU A 546 13.94 16.65 -10.84
C GLU A 546 12.67 15.78 -10.92
N ALA A 547 11.93 15.86 -12.04
CA ALA A 547 10.70 15.10 -12.24
C ALA A 547 10.95 13.59 -12.36
N GLY A 548 11.96 13.18 -13.12
CA GLY A 548 12.33 11.78 -13.27
C GLY A 548 12.75 11.14 -11.94
N ILE A 549 13.58 11.85 -11.16
CA ILE A 549 14.01 11.40 -9.83
C ILE A 549 12.81 11.26 -8.89
N ARG A 550 11.88 12.23 -8.87
CA ARG A 550 10.66 12.16 -8.07
C ARG A 550 9.79 10.95 -8.43
N GLN A 551 9.66 10.66 -9.72
CA GLN A 551 8.84 9.54 -10.21
C GLN A 551 9.44 8.18 -9.83
N VAL A 552 10.76 8.03 -9.94
CA VAL A 552 11.46 6.78 -9.59
C VAL A 552 11.47 6.57 -8.08
N LEU A 553 11.74 7.61 -7.29
CA LEU A 553 11.81 7.50 -5.83
C LEU A 553 10.42 7.29 -5.21
N GLY A 554 9.40 7.99 -5.71
CA GLY A 554 8.04 7.88 -5.19
C GLY A 554 7.99 8.14 -3.66
N PRO A 555 7.39 7.24 -2.86
CA PRO A 555 7.38 7.36 -1.40
C PRO A 555 8.64 6.81 -0.71
N ASP A 556 9.58 6.23 -1.46
CA ASP A 556 10.77 5.60 -0.90
C ASP A 556 11.70 6.62 -0.24
N SER A 557 12.43 6.15 0.77
CA SER A 557 13.53 6.87 1.39
C SER A 557 14.84 6.16 1.15
N ARG A 558 15.52 6.57 0.08
CA ARG A 558 16.70 5.90 -0.50
C ARG A 558 17.71 6.96 -0.95
N PRO A 559 19.02 6.81 -0.67
CA PRO A 559 20.01 7.78 -1.09
C PRO A 559 20.19 7.78 -2.61
N ILE A 560 20.42 8.96 -3.19
CA ILE A 560 20.58 9.13 -4.64
C ILE A 560 22.03 9.53 -4.94
N PHE A 561 22.64 8.83 -5.88
CA PHE A 561 23.99 9.06 -6.37
C PHE A 561 23.92 9.63 -7.77
N ILE A 562 24.47 10.83 -7.96
CA ILE A 562 24.53 11.52 -9.25
C ILE A 562 25.98 11.64 -9.66
N ASP A 563 26.33 10.97 -10.76
CA ASP A 563 27.65 11.08 -11.37
C ASP A 563 27.65 12.13 -12.48
N GLU A 564 28.83 12.68 -12.78
CA GLU A 564 29.05 13.68 -13.82
C GLU A 564 28.07 14.87 -13.73
N TYR A 565 27.95 15.48 -12.55
CA TYR A 565 27.05 16.60 -12.28
C TYR A 565 27.55 17.93 -12.91
N GLU A 566 27.79 17.92 -14.22
CA GLU A 566 28.31 19.05 -15.02
C GLU A 566 28.19 18.85 -16.54
N THR A 567 27.81 17.67 -17.03
CA THR A 567 27.94 17.27 -18.44
C THR A 567 27.03 18.00 -19.44
N ASP A 568 26.28 19.04 -19.04
CA ASP A 568 25.30 19.67 -19.92
C ASP A 568 25.18 21.19 -19.73
N ASN A 569 25.16 21.95 -20.84
CA ASN A 569 24.97 23.42 -20.90
C ASN A 569 23.57 23.90 -20.43
N ARG A 570 22.85 23.10 -19.64
CA ARG A 570 21.48 23.36 -19.17
C ARG A 570 21.46 23.60 -17.66
N GLN A 571 21.98 24.77 -17.28
CA GLN A 571 22.09 25.24 -15.90
C GLN A 571 20.75 25.19 -15.11
N ASP A 572 19.62 25.36 -15.81
CA ASP A 572 18.26 25.24 -15.23
C ASP A 572 17.94 23.84 -14.68
N ARG A 573 18.49 22.78 -15.31
CA ARG A 573 18.27 21.39 -14.90
C ARG A 573 19.01 21.08 -13.61
N LEU A 574 20.29 21.44 -13.56
CA LEU A 574 21.15 21.32 -12.38
C LEU A 574 20.53 22.11 -11.21
N ALA A 575 20.09 23.34 -11.45
CA ALA A 575 19.37 24.14 -10.46
C ALA A 575 18.07 23.44 -9.97
N GLY A 576 17.38 22.70 -10.84
CA GLY A 576 16.25 21.84 -10.47
C GLY A 576 16.62 20.75 -9.46
N ILE A 577 17.71 20.02 -9.70
CA ILE A 577 18.19 18.95 -8.81
C ILE A 577 18.66 19.53 -7.46
N MET A 578 19.38 20.66 -7.46
CA MET A 578 19.76 21.32 -6.20
C MET A 578 18.55 21.77 -5.38
N ARG A 579 17.50 22.31 -6.04
CA ARG A 579 16.23 22.63 -5.37
C ARG A 579 15.57 21.38 -4.80
N LEU A 580 15.62 20.25 -5.52
CA LEU A 580 15.10 18.98 -5.04
C LEU A 580 15.85 18.52 -3.79
N ALA A 581 17.19 18.50 -3.84
CA ALA A 581 18.06 18.17 -2.72
C ALA A 581 17.72 19.02 -1.49
N ARG A 582 17.76 20.36 -1.64
CA ARG A 582 17.38 21.31 -0.60
C ARG A 582 16.02 21.02 0.03
N SER A 583 15.03 20.67 -0.80
CA SER A 583 13.69 20.36 -0.32
C SER A 583 13.63 19.03 0.45
N SER A 584 14.47 18.05 0.10
CA SER A 584 14.49 16.72 0.71
C SER A 584 15.19 16.64 2.07
N TYR A 585 16.08 17.59 2.35
CA TYR A 585 16.92 17.66 3.55
C TYR A 585 16.15 17.51 4.87
N SER A 586 15.01 18.21 5.01
CA SER A 586 14.17 18.19 6.23
C SER A 586 12.69 18.07 5.91
N ALA A 587 12.36 17.46 4.76
CA ALA A 587 10.97 17.26 4.35
C ALA A 587 10.20 16.34 5.32
N ASP A 588 9.27 16.95 6.06
CA ASP A 588 8.15 16.28 6.71
C ASP A 588 6.79 16.63 6.06
N ALA A 589 6.79 17.61 5.16
CA ALA A 589 5.64 18.04 4.38
C ALA A 589 5.93 17.89 2.87
N PRO A 590 4.94 17.50 2.05
CA PRO A 590 5.11 17.34 0.62
C PRO A 590 5.41 18.70 -0.04
N VAL A 591 6.35 18.71 -0.97
CA VAL A 591 6.66 19.89 -1.78
C VAL A 591 5.57 20.04 -2.85
N LEU A 592 4.75 21.07 -2.72
CA LEU A 592 3.64 21.35 -3.63
C LEU A 592 4.18 21.91 -4.96
N ARG A 593 4.26 21.06 -5.99
CA ARG A 593 4.47 21.51 -7.38
C ARG A 593 3.53 20.75 -8.32
N GLY A 594 2.82 21.50 -9.17
CA GLY A 594 1.91 20.93 -10.16
C GLY A 594 2.68 20.22 -11.28
N THR A 595 2.20 19.04 -11.67
CA THR A 595 2.66 18.32 -12.87
C THR A 595 1.80 18.73 -14.07
N GLN A 596 2.40 18.89 -15.26
CA GLN A 596 1.67 19.23 -16.49
C GLN A 596 0.59 18.20 -16.89
N GLY A 597 0.67 16.96 -16.39
CA GLY A 597 -0.27 15.86 -16.67
C GLY A 597 -1.42 15.67 -15.67
N GLY A 598 -1.67 16.60 -14.76
CA GLY A 598 -2.89 16.61 -13.94
C GLY A 598 -2.99 15.62 -12.76
N GLN A 599 -2.08 14.66 -12.59
CA GLN A 599 -2.01 13.84 -11.37
C GLN A 599 -0.64 13.96 -10.70
N ALA A 600 -0.52 14.94 -9.81
CA ALA A 600 0.63 15.06 -8.94
C ALA A 600 0.42 14.17 -7.71
N ILE A 601 0.88 12.91 -7.78
CA ILE A 601 1.04 12.11 -6.56
C ILE A 601 2.23 12.70 -5.79
N GLN A 602 1.95 13.48 -4.75
CA GLN A 602 2.96 14.24 -4.02
C GLN A 602 3.32 13.52 -2.71
N TYR A 603 4.38 12.73 -2.75
CA TYR A 603 5.01 12.17 -1.56
C TYR A 603 6.00 13.19 -0.95
N SER A 604 6.21 13.10 0.36
CA SER A 604 7.29 13.81 1.04
C SER A 604 8.63 13.16 0.67
N LEU A 605 9.50 13.90 0.00
CA LEU A 605 10.75 13.35 -0.52
C LEU A 605 11.81 13.29 0.58
N ARG A 606 12.18 12.09 1.04
CA ARG A 606 13.15 11.90 2.13
C ARG A 606 14.37 11.15 1.62
N THR A 607 15.40 11.87 1.21
CA THR A 607 16.61 11.27 0.63
C THR A 607 17.84 12.12 0.95
N SER A 608 19.01 11.52 0.82
CA SER A 608 20.31 12.21 0.80
C SER A 608 20.93 12.07 -0.59
N PHE A 609 21.51 13.15 -1.11
CA PHE A 609 22.19 13.16 -2.39
C PHE A 609 23.71 13.05 -2.23
N PHE A 610 24.32 12.24 -3.09
CA PHE A 610 25.76 12.23 -3.37
C PHE A 610 25.99 12.79 -4.77
N PHE A 611 26.78 13.85 -4.86
CA PHE A 611 27.17 14.46 -6.13
C PHE A 611 28.67 14.22 -6.38
N SER A 612 29.02 13.90 -7.63
CA SER A 612 30.40 13.88 -8.11
C SER A 612 30.51 14.75 -9.36
N ALA A 613 31.49 15.66 -9.38
CA ALA A 613 31.79 16.55 -10.51
C ALA A 613 33.26 16.95 -10.52
N VAL A 614 33.78 17.44 -11.65
CA VAL A 614 35.07 18.13 -11.73
C VAL A 614 35.00 19.46 -10.99
N ASN A 615 33.96 20.26 -11.27
CA ASN A 615 33.78 21.58 -10.67
C ASN A 615 32.50 21.67 -9.84
N VAL A 616 32.55 22.45 -8.77
CA VAL A 616 31.35 22.75 -7.97
C VAL A 616 30.51 23.79 -8.71
N THR A 617 29.26 23.43 -9.04
CA THR A 617 28.29 24.40 -9.57
C THR A 617 27.95 25.45 -8.52
N SER A 618 27.63 26.69 -8.92
CA SER A 618 27.22 27.75 -8.01
C SER A 618 26.08 27.29 -7.08
N MET A 619 26.37 27.22 -5.78
CA MET A 619 25.40 26.89 -4.74
C MET A 619 24.81 28.18 -4.14
N SER A 620 23.53 28.14 -3.78
CA SER A 620 23.01 29.23 -2.92
C SER A 620 23.49 29.02 -1.48
N PRO A 621 23.52 30.07 -0.63
CA PRO A 621 23.84 29.90 0.80
C PRO A 621 22.95 28.87 1.50
N ALA A 622 21.71 28.69 1.02
CA ALA A 622 20.83 27.66 1.53
C ALA A 622 21.30 26.24 1.15
N ASP A 623 21.86 26.04 -0.04
CA ASP A 623 22.40 24.74 -0.45
C ASP A 623 23.68 24.41 0.31
N GLU A 624 24.58 25.39 0.45
CA GLU A 624 25.84 25.23 1.19
C GLU A 624 25.58 24.71 2.61
N THR A 625 24.58 25.26 3.31
CA THR A 625 24.19 24.82 4.67
C THR A 625 23.66 23.39 4.81
N ARG A 626 23.55 22.64 3.72
CA ARG A 626 22.98 21.28 3.67
C ARG A 626 23.91 20.27 2.99
N ILE A 627 25.00 20.72 2.39
CA ILE A 627 25.89 19.91 1.54
C ILE A 627 27.31 19.97 2.11
N PHE A 628 27.88 18.81 2.45
CA PHE A 628 29.31 18.69 2.72
C PHE A 628 30.07 18.64 1.40
N VAL A 629 30.87 19.68 1.15
CA VAL A 629 31.73 19.77 -0.05
C VAL A 629 33.12 19.24 0.28
N LEU A 630 33.52 18.15 -0.36
CA LEU A 630 34.79 17.47 -0.14
C LEU A 630 35.66 17.56 -1.40
N GLU A 631 36.93 17.92 -1.24
CA GLU A 631 37.84 18.23 -2.36
C GLU A 631 38.91 17.14 -2.49
N LEU A 632 38.95 16.50 -3.67
CA LEU A 632 40.05 15.65 -4.11
C LEU A 632 41.03 16.46 -4.95
N VAL A 633 42.32 16.19 -4.80
CA VAL A 633 43.40 16.70 -5.65
C VAL A 633 43.86 15.61 -6.61
N SER A 634 44.61 15.96 -7.66
CA SER A 634 45.19 14.96 -8.57
C SER A 634 46.11 14.01 -7.80
N HIS A 635 45.99 12.70 -8.07
CA HIS A 635 46.91 11.73 -7.47
C HIS A 635 48.30 11.82 -8.09
N ALA A 636 49.32 11.44 -7.32
CA ALA A 636 50.72 11.42 -7.76
C ALA A 636 51.08 10.21 -8.66
N ASP A 637 50.08 9.52 -9.22
CA ASP A 637 50.22 8.27 -10.00
C ASP A 637 51.01 7.16 -9.28
N ASP A 638 50.93 7.13 -7.94
CA ASP A 638 51.61 6.14 -7.12
C ASP A 638 51.06 4.71 -7.40
N PRO A 639 51.88 3.79 -7.96
CA PRO A 639 51.43 2.45 -8.32
C PRO A 639 51.10 1.56 -7.12
N GLU A 640 51.66 1.81 -5.94
CA GLU A 640 51.35 1.05 -4.72
C GLU A 640 49.99 1.46 -4.15
N VAL A 641 49.75 2.77 -4.07
CA VAL A 641 48.45 3.32 -3.64
C VAL A 641 47.35 2.90 -4.62
N GLY A 642 47.61 2.97 -5.94
CA GLY A 642 46.67 2.52 -6.96
C GLY A 642 46.33 1.03 -6.85
N ARG A 643 47.34 0.17 -6.62
CA ARG A 643 47.12 -1.28 -6.40
C ARG A 643 46.33 -1.56 -5.12
N PHE A 644 46.64 -0.86 -4.03
CA PHE A 644 45.92 -0.98 -2.77
C PHE A 644 44.45 -0.61 -2.94
N ILE A 645 44.14 0.58 -3.47
CA ILE A 645 42.76 1.05 -3.68
C ILE A 645 41.99 0.08 -4.59
N THR A 646 42.61 -0.41 -5.66
CA THR A 646 41.98 -1.35 -6.60
C THR A 646 41.63 -2.68 -5.92
N SER A 647 42.58 -3.26 -5.19
CA SER A 647 42.37 -4.53 -4.46
C SER A 647 41.31 -4.39 -3.38
N GLU A 648 41.31 -3.29 -2.63
CA GLU A 648 40.34 -3.07 -1.57
C GLU A 648 38.94 -2.76 -2.12
N ARG A 649 38.85 -2.02 -3.22
CA ARG A 649 37.56 -1.79 -3.90
C ARG A 649 36.95 -3.12 -4.35
N GLN A 650 37.75 -4.03 -4.90
CA GLN A 650 37.27 -5.36 -5.28
C GLN A 650 36.74 -6.15 -4.07
N PHE A 651 37.37 -5.99 -2.90
CA PHE A 651 36.85 -6.60 -1.67
C PHE A 651 35.47 -6.02 -1.28
N PHE A 652 35.26 -4.70 -1.45
CA PHE A 652 34.01 -4.03 -1.06
C PHE A 652 32.89 -4.04 -2.10
N SER A 653 33.17 -4.39 -3.36
CA SER A 653 32.18 -4.27 -4.47
C SER A 653 30.91 -5.10 -4.28
N GLU A 654 30.98 -6.18 -3.50
CA GLU A 654 29.84 -7.06 -3.20
C GLU A 654 29.34 -6.93 -1.75
N MET A 655 29.93 -6.03 -0.96
CA MET A 655 29.63 -5.90 0.47
C MET A 655 28.54 -4.87 0.78
N GLY A 656 27.90 -4.29 -0.24
CA GLY A 656 26.83 -3.31 -0.08
C GLY A 656 25.69 -3.78 0.82
N PRO A 657 25.10 -4.98 0.62
CA PRO A 657 24.05 -5.48 1.50
C PRO A 657 24.47 -5.57 2.97
N GLN A 658 25.72 -5.98 3.24
CA GLN A 658 26.29 -6.08 4.59
C GLN A 658 26.54 -4.69 5.20
N TRP A 659 27.01 -3.72 4.41
CA TRP A 659 27.14 -2.33 4.85
C TRP A 659 25.79 -1.74 5.23
N CYS A 660 24.80 -1.89 4.34
CA CYS A 660 23.42 -1.48 4.58
C CYS A 660 22.87 -2.11 5.86
N ALA A 661 23.03 -3.43 6.02
CA ALA A 661 22.60 -4.16 7.21
C ALA A 661 23.25 -3.64 8.49
N TRP A 662 24.56 -3.42 8.44
CA TRP A 662 25.33 -2.90 9.57
C TRP A 662 24.83 -1.51 10.00
N MET A 663 24.54 -0.63 9.04
CA MET A 663 24.02 0.69 9.37
C MET A 663 22.57 0.67 9.84
N VAL A 664 21.73 -0.22 9.31
CA VAL A 664 20.36 -0.45 9.79
C VAL A 664 20.37 -0.90 11.26
N ALA A 665 21.25 -1.83 11.62
CA ALA A 665 21.41 -2.30 13.00
C ALA A 665 21.89 -1.18 13.96
N ASN A 666 22.58 -0.18 13.43
CA ASN A 666 23.17 0.92 14.21
C ASN A 666 22.38 2.23 14.18
N VAL A 667 21.17 2.27 13.62
CA VAL A 667 20.34 3.50 13.57
C VAL A 667 20.16 4.11 14.96
N THR A 668 19.79 3.31 15.96
CA THR A 668 19.57 3.80 17.33
C THR A 668 20.85 4.32 17.96
N ASN A 669 21.99 3.66 17.71
CA ASN A 669 23.30 4.09 18.21
C ASN A 669 23.72 5.41 17.59
N LEU A 670 23.49 5.58 16.29
CA LEU A 670 23.74 6.82 15.57
C LEU A 670 22.89 7.96 16.13
N VAL A 671 21.57 7.78 16.22
CA VAL A 671 20.64 8.84 16.68
C VAL A 671 21.00 9.32 18.08
N LYS A 672 21.28 8.40 19.00
CA LYS A 672 21.79 8.74 20.34
C LYS A 672 23.15 9.45 20.29
N GLY A 673 24.02 9.03 19.37
CA GLY A 673 25.31 9.67 19.17
C GLY A 673 25.20 11.11 18.66
N VAL A 674 24.18 11.44 17.86
CA VAL A 674 23.92 12.83 17.43
C VAL A 674 23.73 13.72 18.65
N ASP A 675 22.89 13.31 19.61
CA ASP A 675 22.61 14.09 20.81
C ASP A 675 23.91 14.34 21.62
N VAL A 676 24.76 13.32 21.77
CA VAL A 676 26.05 13.45 22.49
C VAL A 676 27.01 14.39 21.76
N PHE A 677 27.14 14.26 20.43
CA PHE A 677 27.99 15.15 19.64
C PHE A 677 27.47 16.59 19.63
N GLU A 678 26.16 16.82 19.55
CA GLU A 678 25.58 18.17 19.59
C GLU A 678 25.92 18.93 20.88
N VAL A 679 25.99 18.22 22.01
CA VAL A 679 26.40 18.79 23.31
C VAL A 679 27.89 19.14 23.31
N ALA A 680 28.72 18.31 22.71
CA ALA A 680 30.18 18.52 22.65
C ALA A 680 30.60 19.60 21.63
N MET A 681 29.73 19.98 20.69
CA MET A 681 30.05 20.94 19.63
C MET A 681 30.29 22.36 20.16
N PRO A 682 31.19 23.14 19.53
CA PRO A 682 31.34 24.55 19.82
C PRO A 682 30.08 25.35 19.43
N ALA A 683 30.04 26.63 19.82
CA ALA A 683 28.95 27.54 19.50
C ALA A 683 28.88 27.81 17.97
N LEU A 684 28.18 26.94 17.26
CA LEU A 684 27.92 27.01 15.82
C LEU A 684 26.45 27.34 15.55
N ASN A 685 26.16 27.79 14.32
CA ASN A 685 24.79 27.86 13.81
C ASN A 685 24.08 26.51 14.04
N SER A 686 22.83 26.53 14.51
CA SER A 686 22.10 25.33 14.92
C SER A 686 22.05 24.26 13.83
N ARG A 687 21.89 24.64 12.55
CA ARG A 687 21.85 23.66 11.45
C ARG A 687 23.21 23.02 11.20
N HIS A 688 24.27 23.82 11.18
CA HIS A 688 25.63 23.33 10.94
C HIS A 688 26.06 22.36 12.04
N ARG A 689 25.77 22.72 13.28
CA ARG A 689 25.98 21.89 14.47
C ARG A 689 25.36 20.51 14.31
N THR A 690 24.06 20.44 13.99
CA THR A 690 23.35 19.17 13.79
C THR A 690 23.91 18.36 12.63
N ASN A 691 24.24 19.00 11.50
CA ASN A 691 24.82 18.32 10.35
C ASN A 691 26.16 17.65 10.69
N VAL A 692 27.08 18.39 11.30
CA VAL A 692 28.39 17.86 11.67
C VAL A 692 28.25 16.79 12.73
N ALA A 693 27.41 17.01 13.75
CA ALA A 693 27.12 16.01 14.78
C ALA A 693 26.57 14.72 14.16
N THR A 694 25.69 14.82 13.15
CA THR A 694 25.14 13.67 12.41
C THR A 694 26.22 12.90 11.67
N ILE A 695 27.15 13.59 11.00
CA ILE A 695 28.27 12.94 10.28
C ILE A 695 29.23 12.25 11.24
N LEU A 696 29.66 12.92 12.30
CA LEU A 696 30.56 12.32 13.29
C LEU A 696 29.90 11.15 14.03
N ALA A 697 28.63 11.28 14.40
CA ALA A 697 27.85 10.19 14.99
C ALA A 697 27.73 8.99 14.04
N GLY A 698 27.52 9.24 12.74
CA GLY A 698 27.49 8.20 11.72
C GLY A 698 28.80 7.45 11.60
N ALA A 699 29.92 8.17 11.51
CA ALA A 699 31.24 7.58 11.44
C ALA A 699 31.56 6.77 12.72
N PHE A 700 31.26 7.34 13.89
CA PHE A 700 31.47 6.68 15.18
C PHE A 700 30.66 5.40 15.31
N ALA A 701 29.35 5.46 15.01
CA ALA A 701 28.48 4.29 15.06
C ALA A 701 28.93 3.20 14.06
N ALA A 702 29.37 3.59 12.87
CA ALA A 702 29.89 2.66 11.88
C ALA A 702 31.19 1.96 12.35
N LEU A 703 32.08 2.68 13.04
CA LEU A 703 33.36 2.15 13.51
C LEU A 703 33.23 1.33 14.80
N HIS A 704 32.35 1.75 15.71
CA HIS A 704 32.32 1.22 17.08
C HIS A 704 31.05 0.41 17.41
N GLY A 705 29.99 0.50 16.62
CA GLY A 705 28.74 -0.22 16.87
C GLY A 705 27.99 0.20 18.15
N ARG A 706 28.27 1.40 18.66
CA ARG A 706 27.69 1.97 19.89
C ARG A 706 27.67 3.50 19.83
N PRO A 707 26.87 4.20 20.64
CA PRO A 707 27.01 5.64 20.78
C PRO A 707 28.35 6.02 21.45
N PRO A 708 28.89 7.22 21.16
CA PRO A 708 30.04 7.78 21.85
C PRO A 708 29.71 8.13 23.31
N THR A 709 30.72 8.11 24.16
CA THR A 709 30.68 8.78 25.47
C THR A 709 30.92 10.29 25.30
N GLU A 710 30.58 11.10 26.30
CA GLU A 710 30.85 12.55 26.28
C GLU A 710 32.34 12.85 26.07
N ALA A 711 33.23 12.14 26.75
CA ALA A 711 34.68 12.31 26.61
C ALA A 711 35.18 11.98 25.20
N GLU A 712 34.68 10.90 24.59
CA GLU A 712 35.02 10.53 23.20
C GLU A 712 34.50 11.58 22.21
N ALA A 713 33.27 12.06 22.40
CA ALA A 713 32.70 13.10 21.56
C ALA A 713 33.50 14.41 21.65
N THR A 714 33.88 14.85 22.86
CA THR A 714 34.75 16.03 23.04
C THR A 714 36.11 15.82 22.37
N SER A 715 36.71 14.64 22.50
CA SER A 715 37.98 14.31 21.85
C SER A 715 37.87 14.39 20.33
N TRP A 716 36.82 13.82 19.74
CA TRP A 716 36.60 13.84 18.29
C TRP A 716 36.30 15.25 17.79
N VAL A 717 35.51 16.03 18.52
CA VAL A 717 35.25 17.44 18.17
C VAL A 717 36.55 18.25 18.17
N ALA A 718 37.44 18.01 19.12
CA ALA A 718 38.76 18.63 19.14
C ALA A 718 39.65 18.16 17.98
N GLU A 719 39.71 16.85 17.72
CA GLU A 719 40.50 16.24 16.64
C GLU A 719 40.09 16.78 15.26
N TYR A 720 38.78 16.91 15.01
CA TYR A 720 38.24 17.38 13.73
C TYR A 720 37.92 18.88 13.72
N GLY A 721 38.34 19.66 14.73
CA GLY A 721 37.96 21.06 14.92
C GLY A 721 38.20 21.97 13.71
N ASP A 722 39.30 21.76 12.99
CA ASP A 722 39.63 22.50 11.76
C ASP A 722 38.64 22.19 10.63
N ALA A 723 38.28 20.92 10.45
CA ALA A 723 37.29 20.50 9.46
C ALA A 723 35.89 21.01 9.81
N ILE A 724 35.50 20.94 11.08
CA ILE A 724 34.24 21.49 11.60
C ILE A 724 34.15 22.99 11.30
N SER A 725 35.23 23.73 11.57
CA SER A 725 35.34 25.17 11.32
C SER A 725 35.30 25.50 9.82
N ARG A 726 36.00 24.75 8.97
CA ARG A 726 35.99 24.94 7.51
C ARG A 726 34.60 24.76 6.93
N HIS A 727 33.90 23.68 7.29
CA HIS A 727 32.52 23.47 6.85
C HIS A 727 31.54 24.49 7.43
N SER A 728 31.89 25.18 8.53
CA SER A 728 31.10 26.31 9.07
C SER A 728 31.34 27.61 8.28
N ARG A 729 32.61 27.90 7.97
CA ARG A 729 33.06 29.15 7.33
C ARG A 729 32.62 29.27 5.87
N SER A 730 32.41 28.15 5.16
CA SER A 730 31.83 28.18 3.82
C SER A 730 30.41 28.78 3.79
N HIS A 731 29.77 28.97 4.96
CA HIS A 731 28.44 29.60 5.10
C HIS A 731 28.50 31.03 5.66
N GLU A 732 29.71 31.52 5.98
CA GLU A 732 29.98 32.89 6.43
C GLU A 732 30.40 33.79 5.27
N ARG A 733 29.97 33.49 4.04
CA ARG A 733 29.92 34.54 3.01
C ARG A 733 28.88 35.56 3.46
N ASN A 734 29.38 36.67 3.97
CA ASN A 734 28.56 37.74 4.50
C ASN A 734 27.77 38.37 3.33
N ASP A 735 26.55 37.88 3.07
CA ASP A 735 25.67 38.33 1.98
C ASP A 735 25.54 39.86 1.95
N SER A 736 25.59 40.49 3.13
CA SER A 736 25.59 41.95 3.28
C SER A 736 26.90 42.60 2.81
N ALA A 737 28.06 41.98 3.05
CA ALA A 737 29.36 42.46 2.58
C ALA A 737 29.55 42.20 1.08
N GLU A 738 29.06 41.09 0.55
CA GLU A 738 29.08 40.82 -0.90
C GLU A 738 28.17 41.81 -1.65
N ALA A 739 26.98 42.12 -1.10
CA ALA A 739 26.09 43.13 -1.66
C ALA A 739 26.75 44.52 -1.66
N LEU A 740 27.45 44.86 -0.59
CA LEU A 740 28.20 46.10 -0.48
C LEU A 740 29.35 46.16 -1.49
N ALA A 741 30.14 45.08 -1.61
CA ALA A 741 31.22 45.00 -2.58
C ALA A 741 30.71 45.12 -4.02
N HIS A 742 29.58 44.50 -4.35
CA HIS A 742 28.92 44.64 -5.65
C HIS A 742 28.47 46.08 -5.91
N LEU A 743 27.90 46.75 -4.91
CA LEU A 743 27.48 48.15 -5.01
C LEU A 743 28.69 49.08 -5.22
N LEU A 744 29.70 48.98 -4.37
CA LEU A 744 30.88 49.85 -4.40
C LEU A 744 31.77 49.56 -5.62
N GLY A 745 31.77 48.33 -6.12
CA GLY A 745 32.50 47.90 -7.31
C GLY A 745 31.84 48.30 -8.63
N HIS A 746 30.62 48.82 -8.62
CA HIS A 746 29.92 49.23 -9.84
C HIS A 746 30.70 50.34 -10.56
N LEU A 747 31.13 50.09 -11.80
CA LEU A 747 31.92 51.04 -12.56
C LEU A 747 31.06 52.19 -13.07
N VAL A 748 31.47 53.42 -12.77
CA VAL A 748 30.84 54.66 -13.22
C VAL A 748 31.86 55.47 -14.02
N THR A 749 31.48 55.80 -15.25
CA THR A 749 32.25 56.68 -16.13
C THR A 749 31.83 58.13 -15.88
N ASP A 750 32.80 59.01 -15.63
CA ASP A 750 32.57 60.44 -15.46
C ASP A 750 32.48 61.20 -16.80
N GLY A 751 32.19 62.49 -16.74
CA GLY A 751 32.11 63.39 -17.89
C GLY A 751 33.44 63.61 -18.62
N THR A 752 34.56 63.15 -18.06
CA THR A 752 35.89 63.17 -18.69
C THR A 752 36.22 61.87 -19.42
N GLY A 753 35.36 60.85 -19.31
CA GLY A 753 35.55 59.53 -19.90
C GLY A 753 36.34 58.56 -19.03
N MET A 754 36.73 58.96 -17.81
CA MET A 754 37.43 58.11 -16.86
C MET A 754 36.44 57.25 -16.09
N THR A 755 36.79 55.99 -15.85
CA THR A 755 35.91 55.02 -15.21
C THR A 755 36.47 54.61 -13.85
N TYR A 756 35.70 54.85 -12.80
CA TYR A 756 36.05 54.49 -11.43
C TYR A 756 34.89 53.72 -10.77
N PRO A 757 35.17 52.84 -9.79
CA PRO A 757 34.12 52.20 -9.00
C PRO A 757 33.29 53.22 -8.23
N LEU A 758 32.00 52.97 -8.04
CA LEU A 758 31.08 53.84 -7.30
C LEU A 758 31.58 54.14 -5.88
N GLY A 759 32.27 53.20 -5.25
CA GLY A 759 32.92 53.39 -3.95
C GLY A 759 33.97 54.51 -3.95
N HIS A 760 34.72 54.70 -5.05
CA HIS A 760 35.66 55.81 -5.20
C HIS A 760 34.92 57.15 -5.16
N TRP A 761 33.80 57.27 -5.87
CA TRP A 761 33.01 58.50 -5.93
C TRP A 761 32.35 58.85 -4.60
N ILE A 762 31.84 57.85 -3.89
CA ILE A 762 31.29 58.02 -2.53
C ILE A 762 32.38 58.49 -1.57
N ALA A 763 33.57 57.90 -1.65
CA ALA A 763 34.72 58.27 -0.82
C ALA A 763 35.19 59.71 -1.09
N ARG A 764 35.25 60.13 -2.36
CA ARG A 764 35.59 61.52 -2.73
C ARG A 764 34.56 62.52 -2.21
N GLU A 765 33.27 62.20 -2.28
CA GLU A 765 32.22 63.05 -1.72
C GLU A 765 32.32 63.15 -0.18
N LEU A 766 32.72 62.07 0.49
CA LEU A 766 32.97 62.07 1.93
C LEU A 766 34.14 63.00 2.30
N GLU A 767 35.26 62.93 1.58
CA GLU A 767 36.41 63.82 1.81
C GLU A 767 36.08 65.30 1.59
N LEU A 768 35.27 65.60 0.56
CA LEU A 768 34.81 66.97 0.26
C LEU A 768 33.94 67.53 1.39
N GLN A 769 33.00 66.74 1.91
CA GLN A 769 32.10 67.16 2.98
C GLN A 769 32.78 67.19 4.37
N ASP A 770 33.86 66.42 4.59
CA ASP A 770 34.70 66.42 5.81
C ASP A 770 35.71 67.59 5.86
N GLY A 771 35.72 68.49 4.85
CA GLY A 771 36.54 69.69 4.84
C GLY A 771 38.03 69.49 4.50
N ARG A 772 38.40 68.32 3.93
CA ARG A 772 39.77 68.07 3.45
C ARG A 772 40.01 68.82 2.14
N LYS A 773 41.13 69.54 2.01
CA LYS A 773 41.50 70.26 0.78
C LYS A 773 41.84 69.26 -0.34
N ILE A 774 41.08 69.30 -1.44
CA ILE A 774 41.34 68.53 -2.67
C ILE A 774 41.77 69.49 -3.79
N PRO A 775 42.70 69.12 -4.69
CA PRO A 775 43.00 69.87 -5.91
C PRO A 775 41.78 70.03 -6.83
N ASN A 776 41.87 71.02 -7.72
CA ASN A 776 40.79 71.71 -8.44
C ASN A 776 39.89 70.93 -9.42
N ASP A 777 39.76 69.61 -9.32
CA ASP A 777 38.81 68.83 -10.14
C ASP A 777 37.95 67.95 -9.23
N LEU A 778 36.68 67.76 -9.62
CA LEU A 778 35.65 66.88 -9.02
C LEU A 778 34.57 67.57 -8.15
N GLY A 779 33.89 68.58 -8.71
CA GLY A 779 32.47 68.86 -8.38
C GLY A 779 31.48 67.78 -8.88
N GLU A 780 32.01 66.66 -9.36
CA GLU A 780 31.28 65.57 -10.02
C GLU A 780 30.91 64.43 -9.06
N ALA A 781 31.68 64.22 -7.98
CA ALA A 781 31.42 63.18 -6.99
C ALA A 781 30.01 63.30 -6.38
N GLY A 782 29.64 64.48 -5.88
CA GLY A 782 28.30 64.74 -5.34
C GLY A 782 27.17 64.58 -6.37
N ARG A 783 27.44 64.86 -7.65
CA ARG A 783 26.48 64.59 -8.75
C ARG A 783 26.32 63.10 -8.99
N ILE A 784 27.41 62.35 -9.05
CA ILE A 784 27.40 60.89 -9.24
C ILE A 784 26.67 60.20 -8.08
N VAL A 785 26.98 60.57 -6.83
CA VAL A 785 26.28 60.08 -5.63
C VAL A 785 24.79 60.39 -5.70
N ALA A 786 24.42 61.62 -6.11
CA ALA A 786 23.02 62.01 -6.28
C ALA A 786 22.30 61.22 -7.39
N ILE A 787 22.93 61.02 -8.56
CA ILE A 787 22.37 60.26 -9.70
C ILE A 787 22.04 58.82 -9.31
N HIS A 788 22.82 58.25 -8.40
CA HIS A 788 22.57 56.92 -7.84
C HIS A 788 21.56 56.92 -6.66
N ASP A 789 20.82 58.02 -6.46
CA ASP A 789 19.87 58.20 -5.37
C ASP A 789 20.47 57.98 -3.97
N MET A 790 21.73 58.39 -3.80
CA MET A 790 22.44 58.33 -2.53
C MET A 790 22.66 59.73 -1.95
N ARG A 791 22.95 59.80 -0.66
CA ARG A 791 23.34 61.02 0.05
C ARG A 791 24.18 60.70 1.27
N LEU A 792 25.26 61.45 1.50
CA LEU A 792 25.97 61.43 2.77
C LEU A 792 25.28 62.35 3.79
N ASN A 793 25.18 61.87 5.03
CA ASN A 793 24.79 62.67 6.17
C ASN A 793 25.89 62.58 7.23
N LEU A 794 26.64 63.67 7.41
CA LEU A 794 27.73 63.74 8.39
C LEU A 794 27.30 64.35 9.73
N THR A 795 26.05 64.84 9.81
CA THR A 795 25.53 65.57 10.96
C THR A 795 24.32 64.87 11.59
N GLY A 796 24.23 64.86 12.92
CA GLY A 796 23.13 64.26 13.68
C GLY A 796 23.47 62.91 14.32
N ASP A 797 22.49 62.30 14.99
CA ASP A 797 22.69 61.11 15.85
C ASP A 797 23.06 59.82 15.10
N GLN A 798 22.90 59.79 13.77
CA GLN A 798 23.21 58.64 12.91
C GLN A 798 23.89 59.11 11.61
N PRO A 799 25.21 59.42 11.66
CA PRO A 799 25.96 59.76 10.46
C PRO A 799 26.17 58.52 9.57
N GLY A 800 26.13 58.70 8.25
CA GLY A 800 26.25 57.59 7.32
C GLY A 800 25.92 57.90 5.85
N LEU A 801 26.09 56.90 5.00
CA LEU A 801 25.61 56.88 3.62
C LEU A 801 24.15 56.45 3.55
N MET A 802 23.29 57.33 3.05
CA MET A 802 21.86 57.08 2.87
C MET A 802 21.60 56.62 1.44
N ILE A 803 20.92 55.48 1.29
CA ILE A 803 20.51 54.93 0.00
C ILE A 803 18.98 54.92 -0.07
N ARG A 804 18.40 55.57 -1.08
CA ARG A 804 16.94 55.72 -1.22
C ARG A 804 16.24 54.37 -1.41
N ASN A 805 15.21 54.10 -0.61
CA ASN A 805 14.37 52.93 -0.79
C ASN A 805 13.61 52.98 -2.11
N GLY A 806 13.76 51.94 -2.93
CA GLY A 806 13.10 51.87 -4.24
C GLY A 806 13.78 52.75 -5.29
N SER A 807 15.08 52.98 -5.16
CA SER A 807 15.88 53.64 -6.18
C SER A 807 15.95 52.78 -7.46
N PRO A 808 15.48 53.31 -8.62
CA PRO A 808 15.70 52.65 -9.91
C PRO A 808 17.17 52.59 -10.31
N ALA A 809 17.99 53.55 -9.86
CA ALA A 809 19.42 53.55 -10.14
C ALA A 809 20.14 52.41 -9.42
N ILE A 810 19.85 52.21 -8.14
CA ILE A 810 20.38 51.08 -7.36
C ILE A 810 19.82 49.74 -7.85
N ASP A 811 18.53 49.69 -8.18
CA ASP A 811 17.93 48.47 -8.75
C ASP A 811 18.61 48.06 -10.06
N ARG A 812 19.08 49.02 -10.87
CA ARG A 812 19.86 48.74 -12.09
C ARG A 812 21.25 48.18 -11.79
N ILE A 813 21.94 48.68 -10.76
CA ILE A 813 23.25 48.15 -10.33
C ILE A 813 23.14 46.67 -9.96
N PHE A 814 22.06 46.29 -9.27
CA PHE A 814 21.83 44.92 -8.83
C PHE A 814 21.09 44.06 -9.85
N GLN A 815 20.77 44.57 -11.03
CA GLN A 815 20.08 43.81 -12.07
C GLN A 815 20.90 42.58 -12.48
N GLY A 816 20.24 41.41 -12.55
CA GLY A 816 20.91 40.14 -12.86
C GLY A 816 21.67 39.49 -11.69
N SER A 817 21.68 40.12 -10.51
CA SER A 817 22.26 39.55 -9.28
C SER A 817 21.19 38.94 -8.35
N LYS A 818 21.63 38.21 -7.32
CA LYS A 818 20.74 37.70 -6.24
C LYS A 818 20.07 38.80 -5.41
N TRP A 819 20.52 40.05 -5.51
CA TRP A 819 19.98 41.21 -4.78
C TRP A 819 19.05 42.10 -5.62
N ALA A 820 18.69 41.68 -6.84
CA ALA A 820 17.76 42.38 -7.72
C ALA A 820 16.36 42.57 -7.09
N ASN A 821 15.50 43.38 -7.74
CA ASN A 821 14.11 43.62 -7.34
C ASN A 821 13.96 44.15 -5.89
N GLY A 822 14.89 45.01 -5.45
CA GLY A 822 14.87 45.59 -4.11
C GLY A 822 15.33 44.66 -2.97
N ALA A 823 15.84 43.47 -3.27
CA ALA A 823 16.40 42.55 -2.26
C ALA A 823 17.70 43.07 -1.63
N TRP A 824 18.45 43.91 -2.35
CA TRP A 824 19.64 44.61 -1.86
C TRP A 824 19.41 45.41 -0.58
N ARG A 825 18.20 45.97 -0.37
CA ARG A 825 17.87 46.73 0.86
C ARG A 825 18.00 45.87 2.11
N ARG A 826 17.53 44.63 2.01
CA ARG A 826 17.60 43.68 3.11
C ARG A 826 19.04 43.22 3.33
N ALA A 827 19.77 42.93 2.25
CA ALA A 827 21.17 42.52 2.34
C ALA A 827 22.03 43.63 2.97
N LEU A 828 21.99 44.85 2.45
CA LEU A 828 22.75 45.99 2.99
C LEU A 828 22.30 46.37 4.42
N GLY A 829 21.00 46.24 4.73
CA GLY A 829 20.47 46.48 6.07
C GLY A 829 20.91 45.46 7.14
N GLN A 830 21.54 44.35 6.73
CA GLN A 830 22.13 43.36 7.64
C GLN A 830 23.61 43.63 7.95
N LEU A 831 24.23 44.65 7.34
CA LEU A 831 25.59 45.06 7.68
C LEU A 831 25.66 45.50 9.15
N PRO A 832 26.70 45.10 9.90
CA PRO A 832 26.94 45.61 11.24
C PRO A 832 26.96 47.15 11.23
N GLY A 833 26.12 47.77 12.06
CA GLY A 833 26.01 49.23 12.13
C GLY A 833 25.09 49.87 11.07
N ALA A 834 24.46 49.11 10.17
CA ALA A 834 23.42 49.64 9.29
C ALA A 834 22.17 50.07 10.11
N PHE A 835 21.49 51.11 9.64
CA PHE A 835 20.37 51.71 10.36
C PHE A 835 19.26 52.18 9.42
N THR A 836 18.12 52.54 9.99
CA THR A 836 17.00 53.16 9.28
C THR A 836 16.60 54.43 9.99
N LEU A 837 16.49 55.54 9.24
CA LEU A 837 16.04 56.81 9.80
C LEU A 837 14.55 56.75 10.17
N ARG A 838 14.20 57.35 11.31
CA ARG A 838 12.82 57.43 11.80
C ARG A 838 11.92 58.20 10.82
N ASP A 839 12.42 59.31 10.30
CA ASP A 839 11.69 60.20 9.40
C ASP A 839 12.23 60.12 7.96
N PRO A 840 11.36 60.17 6.93
CA PRO A 840 11.78 60.27 5.54
C PRO A 840 12.64 61.51 5.29
N ILE A 841 13.68 61.36 4.47
CA ILE A 841 14.62 62.44 4.12
C ILE A 841 14.52 62.82 2.64
N ARG A 842 14.96 64.03 2.30
CA ARG A 842 15.02 64.50 0.92
C ARG A 842 16.36 64.12 0.28
N PHE A 843 16.29 63.52 -0.90
CA PHE A 843 17.46 63.22 -1.75
C PHE A 843 17.66 64.33 -2.79
N PRO A 844 18.89 64.60 -3.25
CA PRO A 844 19.18 65.73 -4.15
C PRO A 844 18.37 65.69 -5.46
N ASN A 845 18.12 64.50 -6.00
CA ASN A 845 17.38 64.31 -7.25
C ASN A 845 15.86 64.10 -7.06
N SER A 846 15.30 64.45 -5.88
CA SER A 846 13.87 64.31 -5.62
C SER A 846 13.26 65.51 -4.89
N SER A 847 12.06 65.91 -5.32
CA SER A 847 11.23 66.89 -4.61
C SER A 847 10.48 66.29 -3.41
N LEU A 848 10.33 64.96 -3.37
CA LEU A 848 9.64 64.22 -2.31
C LEU A 848 10.63 63.70 -1.25
N LYS A 849 10.12 63.44 -0.04
CA LYS A 849 10.87 62.77 1.02
C LYS A 849 10.71 61.25 0.90
N TRP A 850 11.81 60.52 1.06
CA TRP A 850 11.85 59.06 0.93
C TRP A 850 12.49 58.41 2.16
N ARG A 851 12.09 57.18 2.44
CA ARG A 851 12.81 56.33 3.40
C ARG A 851 14.12 55.86 2.78
N ALA A 852 15.10 55.57 3.63
CA ALA A 852 16.43 55.17 3.20
C ALA A 852 16.97 54.03 4.08
N VAL A 853 17.84 53.21 3.51
CA VAL A 853 18.77 52.38 4.29
C VAL A 853 20.02 53.22 4.55
N GLY A 854 20.41 53.35 5.81
CA GLY A 854 21.62 54.04 6.24
C GLY A 854 22.76 53.04 6.46
N LEU A 855 23.93 53.32 5.90
CA LEU A 855 25.15 52.56 6.09
C LEU A 855 26.16 53.40 6.89
N PRO A 856 26.88 52.80 7.85
CA PRO A 856 27.82 53.53 8.68
C PRO A 856 29.06 53.92 7.84
N LEU A 857 29.69 55.06 8.14
CA LEU A 857 30.72 55.65 7.26
C LEU A 857 31.96 54.76 7.12
N GLU A 858 32.23 53.90 8.09
CA GLU A 858 33.36 52.98 8.16
C GLU A 858 33.36 51.93 7.04
N VAL A 859 32.21 51.71 6.38
CA VAL A 859 32.11 50.77 5.26
C VAL A 859 32.52 51.39 3.92
N ILE A 860 32.75 52.70 3.87
CA ILE A 860 33.17 53.43 2.67
C ILE A 860 34.69 53.25 2.52
N PRO A 861 35.19 52.72 1.39
CA PRO A 861 36.62 52.53 1.16
C PRO A 861 37.32 53.90 0.98
N PRO A 862 38.65 53.97 1.13
CA PRO A 862 39.40 55.16 0.71
C PRO A 862 39.27 55.37 -0.81
N PRO A 863 39.34 56.61 -1.31
CA PRO A 863 39.31 56.84 -2.74
C PRO A 863 40.58 56.29 -3.39
N MET A 864 40.45 55.72 -4.58
CA MET A 864 41.63 55.33 -5.38
C MET A 864 42.43 56.57 -5.80
N ASP A 865 43.74 56.56 -5.59
CA ASP A 865 44.64 57.60 -6.09
C ASP A 865 45.05 57.29 -7.53
N GLY A 866 44.64 58.17 -8.47
CA GLY A 866 44.94 58.04 -9.91
C GLY A 866 46.41 58.18 -10.30
N ARG A 867 47.36 58.02 -9.36
CA ARG A 867 48.80 58.06 -9.64
C ARG A 867 49.43 56.69 -9.93
N LEU A 868 48.68 55.59 -9.82
CA LEU A 868 49.22 54.23 -9.92
C LEU A 868 48.83 53.45 -11.19
N LEU A 869 48.22 54.08 -12.19
CA LEU A 869 47.77 53.38 -13.41
C LEU A 869 48.50 53.80 -14.71
N ASN A 870 49.59 54.57 -14.62
CA ASN A 870 50.36 55.01 -15.79
C ASN A 870 51.80 54.51 -15.86
N GLU A 871 52.22 53.59 -14.98
CA GLU A 871 53.49 52.89 -15.15
C GLU A 871 53.25 51.38 -15.10
N GLU A 872 53.47 50.75 -16.26
CA GLU A 872 53.50 49.31 -16.54
C GLU A 872 52.19 48.52 -16.49
N PHE A 873 51.48 48.52 -17.63
CA PHE A 873 50.96 47.30 -18.26
C PHE A 873 51.21 47.34 -19.76
#